data_AF-A0A1C5ATZ5-F1
#
_entry.id   AF-A0A1C5ATZ5-F1
#
_cell.length_a   1.000
_cell.length_b   1.000
_cell.length_c   1.000
_cell.angle_alpha   90.00
_cell.angle_beta   90.00
_cell.angle_gamma   90.00
#
_symmetry.space_group_name_H-M   'P 1'
#
loop_
_entity.id
_entity.type
_entity.pdbx_description
1 polymer ?
#
loop_
_entity_poly.entity_id
_entity_poly.type
_entity_poly.pdbx_seq_one_letter_code
_entity_poly.pdbx_strand_id
1 'polypeptide(L)'
;MPGEYRRESGALLGTIAVGLAINIVTARTDSWHGPWRFVLDYAYLWLPLCVVLWLGWRYLLHRRTAFTWRSAESPYPGLAPFTVERASVFFGRDREARDVLHRLERSGPAPATRIVAIVGPSGVGKSSLIRAGVIAGLPRRWTVVGPLRPAADPFMSLAAALAEGPAAVLQTARLLREEAACPEVPLQVVPSFLGVARGPVLLIVDQVEDLYTLTGERDRVQWWGLLTRTLTVLPELRLLVAIRPEFRRRLTEQQAGFIVRPVAIGLLDPARIRQAIAGPARAAGLTFEDDLIDRMTADATVGDALPLLSHLLQRLHLQSDRRHITVAQYEEAGEVGGAIAAHAEQIYESLTARYPQHAIDSALLRGVGMEGKETVRRTIRRADLDTTAAHILEEFRAARLIIDVDDGTCLELTHDALFRQWHRLAALINANEERLHRITRLEHRAAAWQANPQTDDLLRGQTLADALALAAEVTLSTAARQLLDASQETDHQDRARQSERVAEFAQQVRRQDHDLAVALAHTALHELPPTPAATMTRWALTATPRTRRLKIGHTTGITSAVWLPDKQGLRTADKMGRVCTWDDTGRLTEVAFADMEACGHTLLSSTGTLALTEHDRGVMLWRVADGRNLGRRRGALLTSFDSFSWGGDACFAGTFDYRAVEVYRLEDDVPGLVTSIPATNVHATAWSPQGDRLAIASGDLLLVIGIGEQKSEILRQQEAWSDPVLCWAPDGIRLAVSAAPAFSMRRSATPAREVRTLWIYDTDTGQAAVSAPSGLAEAMAWSPVDDVIAYGVRRTRHQHRVALIDVATGRTVERRARPHQISTIAWSSDGKRIGLGSSFHNVEIWDVVGRSFRRLPTGSLGEVSWSPDLKRAAVKRTATTPEIIETDEATLPLRLGTDNCMSIAYSPLGNLVATASQEQITVWDALSGALRAQWGDRPRPTPKHTKTSTPLPWVYGLAWSGDSSRLVVHTHCFFGRTPPSLSVWDVTKAQRLAVLDGGEESAGTLAWSPDSSLIAAVVSKHSVSFWRGDDYTRAHQWRTEGEGEVAALAWSNDSTGIAAVVGNQIEIWNLAQQRIGMRCVGHTSAVHQLIWSPDGGMLASISADDTLYIWHTQDGRPIGVLETPGGIVRSLSWQDTLVVTYNDGRILSWDVCGDHAKPSVEDLEPRALTAEERERYGLPSAPND
;
A
#
# COMPACT_ATOMS: atom_id res chain seq x y z
N MET A 1 -39.91 -70.17 -20.22
CA MET A 1 -41.19 -70.72 -19.74
C MET A 1 -41.79 -71.73 -20.73
N PRO A 2 -41.54 -73.05 -20.55
CA PRO A 2 -42.55 -74.07 -20.88
C PRO A 2 -42.93 -74.95 -19.66
N GLY A 3 -42.32 -74.71 -18.49
CA GLY A 3 -42.44 -75.57 -17.31
C GLY A 3 -43.64 -75.29 -16.41
N GLU A 4 -44.04 -74.02 -16.23
CA GLU A 4 -45.15 -73.67 -15.33
C GLU A 4 -46.53 -73.86 -15.98
N TYR A 5 -46.66 -73.61 -17.29
CA TYR A 5 -47.91 -73.92 -18.02
C TYR A 5 -48.23 -75.43 -17.97
N ARG A 6 -47.22 -76.32 -17.96
CA ARG A 6 -47.43 -77.77 -17.79
C ARG A 6 -47.87 -78.17 -16.37
N ARG A 7 -47.53 -77.39 -15.33
CA ARG A 7 -47.88 -77.70 -13.93
C ARG A 7 -49.34 -77.38 -13.64
N GLU A 8 -49.83 -76.22 -14.05
CA GLU A 8 -51.23 -75.84 -13.83
C GLU A 8 -52.17 -76.62 -14.74
N SER A 9 -51.80 -76.83 -16.02
CA SER A 9 -52.59 -77.68 -16.94
C SER A 9 -52.70 -79.12 -16.45
N GLY A 10 -51.62 -79.69 -15.91
CA GLY A 10 -51.59 -81.06 -15.40
C GLY A 10 -52.35 -81.24 -14.08
N ALA A 11 -52.33 -80.23 -13.20
CA ALA A 11 -53.13 -80.22 -11.99
C ALA A 11 -54.63 -80.08 -12.31
N LEU A 12 -55.00 -79.21 -13.26
CA LEU A 12 -56.37 -79.06 -13.75
C LEU A 12 -56.87 -80.32 -14.46
N LEU A 13 -56.07 -80.91 -15.34
CA LEU A 13 -56.40 -82.18 -16.00
C LEU A 13 -56.56 -83.32 -14.99
N GLY A 14 -55.73 -83.33 -13.93
CA GLY A 14 -55.82 -84.29 -12.83
C GLY A 14 -57.10 -84.13 -12.00
N THR A 15 -57.49 -82.91 -11.63
CA THR A 15 -58.74 -82.65 -10.90
C THR A 15 -59.97 -82.87 -11.78
N ILE A 16 -59.91 -82.54 -13.07
CA ILE A 16 -60.97 -82.86 -14.03
C ILE A 16 -61.11 -84.38 -14.18
N ALA A 17 -60.00 -85.13 -14.30
CA ALA A 17 -60.03 -86.58 -14.43
C ALA A 17 -60.58 -87.27 -13.16
N VAL A 18 -60.17 -86.81 -11.97
CA VAL A 18 -60.71 -87.31 -10.70
C VAL A 18 -62.18 -86.93 -10.53
N GLY A 19 -62.57 -85.71 -10.88
CA GLY A 19 -63.97 -85.27 -10.87
C GLY A 19 -64.86 -86.04 -11.85
N LEU A 20 -64.36 -86.34 -13.05
CA LEU A 20 -65.03 -87.17 -14.04
C LEU A 20 -65.18 -88.62 -13.54
N ALA A 21 -64.13 -89.19 -12.93
CA ALA A 21 -64.16 -90.53 -12.36
C ALA A 21 -65.15 -90.64 -11.18
N ILE A 22 -65.22 -89.64 -10.30
CA ILE A 22 -66.21 -89.58 -9.22
C ILE A 22 -67.63 -89.52 -9.79
N ASN A 23 -67.88 -88.65 -10.79
CA ASN A 23 -69.20 -88.55 -11.42
C ASN A 23 -69.63 -89.85 -12.12
N ILE A 24 -68.70 -90.59 -12.73
CA ILE A 24 -68.96 -91.90 -13.35
C ILE A 24 -69.31 -92.94 -12.28
N VAL A 25 -68.67 -92.92 -11.11
CA VAL A 25 -68.95 -93.84 -10.00
C VAL A 25 -70.26 -93.53 -9.27
N THR A 26 -70.69 -92.26 -9.22
CA THR A 26 -71.90 -91.85 -8.50
C THR A 26 -73.17 -91.79 -9.36
N ALA A 27 -73.08 -91.99 -10.67
CA ALA A 27 -74.23 -91.91 -11.58
C ALA A 27 -75.15 -93.15 -11.47
N ARG A 28 -76.47 -92.93 -11.42
CA ARG A 28 -77.48 -94.01 -11.38
C ARG A 28 -77.45 -94.84 -12.66
N THR A 29 -77.40 -96.16 -12.51
CA THR A 29 -77.19 -97.18 -13.56
C THR A 29 -78.21 -97.19 -14.69
N ASP A 30 -79.35 -96.53 -14.53
CA ASP A 30 -80.49 -96.68 -15.44
C ASP A 30 -80.51 -95.61 -16.57
N SER A 31 -79.51 -94.73 -16.62
CA SER A 31 -79.51 -93.53 -17.49
C SER A 31 -78.48 -93.56 -18.63
N TRP A 32 -77.73 -94.65 -18.82
CA TRP A 32 -76.68 -94.74 -19.85
C TRP A 32 -77.02 -95.79 -20.92
N HIS A 33 -77.16 -95.36 -22.18
CA HIS A 33 -77.30 -96.23 -23.35
C HIS A 33 -76.08 -96.05 -24.27
N GLY A 34 -75.24 -97.08 -24.41
CA GLY A 34 -74.04 -97.07 -25.25
C GLY A 34 -72.89 -97.95 -24.73
N PRO A 35 -71.74 -98.00 -25.44
CA PRO A 35 -70.61 -98.90 -25.15
C PRO A 35 -69.93 -98.67 -23.79
N TRP A 36 -70.34 -97.65 -23.04
CA TRP A 36 -69.79 -97.23 -21.75
C TRP A 36 -70.25 -98.07 -20.56
N ARG A 37 -71.16 -99.03 -20.74
CA ARG A 37 -71.61 -99.94 -19.67
C ARG A 37 -70.47 -100.79 -19.10
N PHE A 38 -69.50 -101.15 -19.95
CA PHE A 38 -68.29 -101.88 -19.53
C PHE A 38 -67.37 -101.04 -18.62
N VAL A 39 -67.41 -99.72 -18.71
CA VAL A 39 -66.59 -98.83 -17.86
C VAL A 39 -67.20 -98.69 -16.46
N LEU A 40 -68.52 -98.81 -16.34
CA LEU A 40 -69.26 -98.78 -15.06
C LEU A 40 -69.03 -100.04 -14.22
N ASP A 41 -68.98 -101.22 -14.85
CA ASP A 41 -68.77 -102.50 -14.14
C ASP A 41 -67.37 -102.64 -13.52
N TYR A 42 -66.42 -101.78 -13.89
CA TYR A 42 -65.06 -101.76 -13.33
C TYR A 42 -64.69 -100.40 -12.70
N ALA A 43 -65.66 -99.50 -12.51
CA ALA A 43 -65.40 -98.12 -12.07
C ALA A 43 -64.70 -98.03 -10.70
N TYR A 44 -64.91 -99.02 -9.83
CA TYR A 44 -64.25 -99.15 -8.51
C TYR A 44 -62.74 -99.46 -8.61
N LEU A 45 -62.24 -99.97 -9.74
CA LEU A 45 -60.81 -100.21 -9.98
C LEU A 45 -60.09 -99.01 -10.59
N TRP A 46 -60.82 -98.14 -11.30
CA TRP A 46 -60.25 -96.96 -11.97
C TRP A 46 -59.90 -95.83 -11.00
N LEU A 47 -60.70 -95.65 -9.95
CA LEU A 47 -60.50 -94.55 -8.99
C LEU A 47 -59.19 -94.67 -8.19
N PRO A 48 -58.84 -95.84 -7.62
CA PRO A 48 -57.56 -96.04 -6.94
C PRO A 48 -56.37 -95.90 -7.90
N LEU A 49 -56.49 -96.41 -9.13
CA LEU A 49 -55.43 -96.32 -10.14
C LEU A 49 -55.13 -94.86 -10.54
N CYS A 50 -56.16 -94.05 -10.76
CA CYS A 50 -56.01 -92.63 -11.06
C CYS A 50 -55.42 -91.84 -9.88
N VAL A 51 -55.81 -92.14 -8.64
CA VAL A 51 -55.25 -91.52 -7.44
C VAL A 51 -53.78 -91.91 -7.24
N VAL A 52 -53.42 -93.18 -7.46
CA VAL A 52 -52.03 -93.66 -7.36
C VAL A 52 -51.15 -93.09 -8.46
N LEU A 53 -51.65 -92.99 -9.71
CA LEU A 53 -50.93 -92.36 -10.82
C LEU A 53 -50.75 -90.85 -10.58
N TRP A 54 -51.75 -90.17 -10.00
CA TRP A 54 -51.66 -88.75 -9.65
C TRP A 54 -50.71 -88.49 -8.48
N LEU A 55 -50.78 -89.29 -7.40
CA LEU A 55 -49.85 -89.23 -6.28
C LEU A 55 -48.42 -89.60 -6.72
N GLY A 56 -48.26 -90.60 -7.58
CA GLY A 56 -46.97 -91.01 -8.16
C GLY A 56 -46.37 -89.92 -9.05
N TRP A 57 -47.17 -89.29 -9.90
CA TRP A 57 -46.78 -88.13 -10.71
C TRP A 57 -46.36 -86.95 -9.82
N ARG A 58 -47.12 -86.66 -8.76
CA ARG A 58 -46.83 -85.59 -7.80
C ARG A 58 -45.56 -85.88 -6.98
N TYR A 59 -45.34 -87.13 -6.59
CA TYR A 59 -44.12 -87.60 -5.90
C TYR A 59 -42.87 -87.50 -6.80
N LEU A 60 -42.98 -87.90 -8.08
CA LEU A 60 -41.92 -87.79 -9.07
C LEU A 60 -41.57 -86.33 -9.42
N LEU A 61 -42.55 -85.43 -9.43
CA LEU A 61 -42.32 -83.99 -9.62
C LEU A 61 -41.65 -83.33 -8.41
N HIS A 62 -42.02 -83.71 -7.19
CA HIS A 62 -41.35 -83.19 -5.99
C HIS A 62 -39.91 -83.68 -5.86
N ARG A 63 -39.61 -84.94 -6.21
CA ARG A 63 -38.23 -85.44 -6.23
C ARG A 63 -37.38 -84.82 -7.33
N ARG A 64 -37.95 -84.42 -8.48
CA ARG A 64 -37.20 -83.74 -9.55
C ARG A 64 -36.89 -82.26 -9.26
N THR A 65 -37.40 -81.67 -8.18
CA THR A 65 -37.14 -80.26 -7.80
C THR A 65 -36.26 -80.07 -6.56
N ALA A 66 -35.94 -81.13 -5.80
CA ALA A 66 -35.02 -81.05 -4.67
C ALA A 66 -33.57 -81.21 -5.14
N PHE A 67 -32.99 -80.14 -5.69
CA PHE A 67 -31.56 -80.10 -5.98
C PHE A 67 -30.81 -79.75 -4.68
N THR A 68 -30.06 -80.71 -4.13
CA THR A 68 -29.20 -80.48 -2.95
C THR A 68 -28.00 -79.61 -3.36
N TRP A 69 -27.72 -78.52 -2.64
CA TRP A 69 -26.48 -77.75 -2.81
C TRP A 69 -25.30 -78.65 -2.40
N ARG A 70 -24.48 -79.08 -3.36
CA ARG A 70 -23.36 -80.01 -3.17
C ARG A 70 -21.97 -79.34 -3.26
N SER A 71 -21.91 -78.01 -3.32
CA SER A 71 -20.64 -77.27 -3.34
C SER A 71 -20.00 -77.30 -1.95
N ALA A 72 -18.66 -77.31 -1.91
CA ALA A 72 -17.88 -77.13 -0.67
C ALA A 72 -17.96 -75.69 -0.12
N GLU A 73 -18.56 -74.77 -0.89
CA GLU A 73 -18.71 -73.36 -0.52
C GLU A 73 -19.97 -73.08 0.31
N SER A 74 -19.87 -72.08 1.18
CA SER A 74 -21.00 -71.55 1.97
C SER A 74 -22.21 -71.20 1.11
N PRO A 75 -23.43 -71.61 1.50
CA PRO A 75 -24.66 -71.21 0.80
C PRO A 75 -24.92 -69.70 0.88
N TYR A 76 -24.32 -69.00 1.84
CA TYR A 76 -24.35 -67.54 1.96
C TYR A 76 -23.07 -66.92 1.39
N PRO A 77 -23.16 -65.97 0.44
CA PRO A 77 -22.01 -65.35 -0.23
C PRO A 77 -21.32 -64.25 0.60
N GLY A 78 -21.85 -63.88 1.77
CA GLY A 78 -21.30 -62.80 2.59
C GLY A 78 -21.60 -61.42 2.00
N LEU A 79 -20.59 -60.56 1.90
CA LEU A 79 -20.71 -59.22 1.29
C LEU A 79 -20.75 -59.25 -0.25
N ALA A 80 -20.52 -60.40 -0.88
CA ALA A 80 -20.61 -60.57 -2.33
C ALA A 80 -22.07 -60.84 -2.78
N PRO A 81 -22.46 -60.44 -4.01
CA PRO A 81 -23.78 -60.73 -4.54
C PRO A 81 -23.95 -62.22 -4.89
N PHE A 82 -25.19 -62.74 -4.82
CA PHE A 82 -25.49 -64.10 -5.30
C PHE A 82 -25.24 -64.19 -6.81
N THR A 83 -24.50 -65.21 -7.25
CA THR A 83 -24.17 -65.45 -8.65
C THR A 83 -25.16 -66.42 -9.32
N VAL A 84 -25.04 -66.62 -10.64
CA VAL A 84 -25.95 -67.49 -11.43
C VAL A 84 -25.87 -68.94 -10.94
N GLU A 85 -24.69 -69.39 -10.53
CA GLU A 85 -24.45 -70.74 -10.01
C GLU A 85 -25.17 -70.98 -8.68
N ARG A 86 -25.44 -69.91 -7.92
CA ARG A 86 -26.10 -69.91 -6.61
C ARG A 86 -27.60 -69.67 -6.70
N ALA A 87 -28.20 -69.70 -7.89
CA ALA A 87 -29.64 -69.49 -8.07
C ALA A 87 -30.50 -70.49 -7.28
N SER A 88 -30.03 -71.72 -7.08
CA SER A 88 -30.75 -72.74 -6.29
C SER A 88 -30.81 -72.43 -4.79
N VAL A 89 -29.96 -71.53 -4.30
CA VAL A 89 -29.90 -71.09 -2.90
C VAL A 89 -30.30 -69.61 -2.73
N PHE A 90 -30.91 -68.99 -3.74
CA PHE A 90 -31.38 -67.61 -3.68
C PHE A 90 -32.89 -67.57 -3.36
N PHE A 91 -33.27 -67.04 -2.20
CA PHE A 91 -34.65 -67.03 -1.70
C PHE A 91 -35.10 -65.63 -1.23
N GLY A 92 -36.41 -65.39 -1.22
CA GLY A 92 -37.02 -64.18 -0.65
C GLY A 92 -37.32 -63.06 -1.66
N ARG A 93 -36.92 -63.22 -2.93
CA ARG A 93 -37.15 -62.25 -4.03
C ARG A 93 -37.79 -62.85 -5.28
N ASP A 94 -38.46 -64.00 -5.14
CA ASP A 94 -39.07 -64.74 -6.26
C ASP A 94 -40.16 -63.96 -7.00
N ARG A 95 -40.85 -63.03 -6.31
CA ARG A 95 -41.88 -62.19 -6.91
C ARG A 95 -41.26 -61.13 -7.82
N GLU A 96 -40.24 -60.44 -7.32
CA GLU A 96 -39.50 -59.41 -8.04
C GLU A 96 -38.77 -60.00 -9.26
N ALA A 97 -38.16 -61.19 -9.11
CA ALA A 97 -37.52 -61.89 -10.22
C ALA A 97 -38.52 -62.23 -11.34
N ARG A 98 -39.71 -62.75 -10.97
CA ARG A 98 -40.78 -63.06 -11.93
C ARG A 98 -41.35 -61.82 -12.62
N ASP A 99 -41.52 -60.71 -11.90
CA ASP A 99 -42.00 -59.45 -12.49
C ASP A 99 -41.01 -58.92 -13.54
N VAL A 100 -39.71 -58.92 -13.23
CA VAL A 100 -38.67 -58.52 -14.20
C VAL A 100 -38.69 -59.43 -15.43
N LEU A 101 -38.71 -60.75 -15.25
CA LEU A 101 -38.76 -61.71 -16.37
C LEU A 101 -40.01 -61.53 -17.25
N HIS A 102 -41.16 -61.29 -16.64
CA HIS A 102 -42.42 -61.07 -17.35
C HIS A 102 -42.39 -59.78 -18.20
N ARG A 103 -41.82 -58.70 -17.65
CA ARG A 103 -41.65 -57.43 -18.39
C ARG A 103 -40.67 -57.54 -19.55
N LEU A 104 -39.60 -58.33 -19.38
CA LEU A 104 -38.65 -58.62 -20.46
C LEU A 104 -39.31 -59.44 -21.59
N GLU A 105 -40.15 -60.43 -21.26
CA GLU A 105 -40.85 -61.25 -22.27
C GLU A 105 -41.98 -60.50 -23.02
N ARG A 106 -42.61 -59.49 -22.41
CA ARG A 106 -43.78 -58.77 -22.97
C ARG A 106 -43.51 -57.34 -23.46
N SER A 107 -42.25 -56.93 -23.58
CA SER A 107 -41.92 -55.57 -24.00
C SER A 107 -42.39 -55.31 -25.44
N GLY A 108 -43.03 -54.16 -25.69
CA GLY A 108 -43.55 -53.77 -27.01
C GLY A 108 -42.47 -53.37 -28.02
N PRO A 109 -42.86 -52.97 -29.25
CA PRO A 109 -41.91 -52.61 -30.31
C PRO A 109 -41.17 -51.29 -30.05
N ALA A 110 -41.76 -50.38 -29.26
CA ALA A 110 -41.17 -49.09 -28.93
C ALA A 110 -39.91 -49.23 -28.06
N PRO A 111 -38.78 -48.56 -28.38
CA PRO A 111 -37.53 -48.62 -27.60
C PRO A 111 -37.72 -48.36 -26.10
N ALA A 112 -38.57 -47.39 -25.72
CA ALA A 112 -38.86 -47.05 -24.33
C ALA A 112 -39.53 -48.19 -23.53
N THR A 113 -40.24 -49.10 -24.19
CA THR A 113 -40.86 -50.25 -23.49
C THR A 113 -39.90 -51.41 -23.29
N ARG A 114 -38.74 -51.38 -23.97
CA ARG A 114 -37.70 -52.41 -23.99
C ARG A 114 -36.60 -52.20 -22.94
N ILE A 115 -36.70 -51.12 -22.18
CA ILE A 115 -35.81 -50.78 -21.08
C ILE A 115 -36.54 -51.07 -19.76
N VAL A 116 -35.97 -51.95 -18.94
CA VAL A 116 -36.47 -52.28 -17.60
C VAL A 116 -35.48 -51.72 -16.58
N ALA A 117 -35.95 -50.82 -15.72
CA ALA A 117 -35.14 -50.26 -14.65
C ALA A 117 -35.50 -50.88 -13.30
N ILE A 118 -34.51 -51.43 -12.60
CA ILE A 118 -34.60 -51.89 -11.21
C ILE A 118 -34.13 -50.75 -10.31
N VAL A 119 -35.02 -50.27 -9.43
CA VAL A 119 -34.75 -49.13 -8.56
C VAL A 119 -34.78 -49.56 -7.10
N GLY A 120 -33.72 -49.29 -6.35
CA GLY A 120 -33.70 -49.57 -4.90
C GLY A 120 -32.45 -49.02 -4.21
N PRO A 121 -32.48 -48.75 -2.90
CA PRO A 121 -31.31 -48.26 -2.14
C PRO A 121 -30.08 -49.17 -2.25
N SER A 122 -28.91 -48.72 -1.77
CA SER A 122 -27.74 -49.60 -1.66
C SER A 122 -28.03 -50.75 -0.69
N GLY A 123 -27.36 -51.89 -0.83
CA GLY A 123 -27.52 -53.01 0.13
C GLY A 123 -28.82 -53.84 0.05
N VAL A 124 -29.87 -53.41 -0.67
CA VAL A 124 -31.16 -54.15 -0.73
C VAL A 124 -31.17 -55.44 -1.57
N GLY A 125 -30.03 -55.80 -2.19
CA GLY A 125 -29.85 -57.03 -2.97
C GLY A 125 -30.10 -56.91 -4.49
N LYS A 126 -30.00 -55.72 -5.09
CA LYS A 126 -30.21 -55.48 -6.54
C LYS A 126 -29.37 -56.40 -7.43
N SER A 127 -28.06 -56.43 -7.22
CA SER A 127 -27.12 -57.24 -8.00
C SER A 127 -27.37 -58.75 -7.83
N SER A 128 -27.72 -59.18 -6.62
CA SER A 128 -28.12 -60.57 -6.33
C SER A 128 -29.40 -60.97 -7.08
N LEU A 129 -30.40 -60.09 -7.13
CA LEU A 129 -31.63 -60.32 -7.90
C LEU A 129 -31.34 -60.48 -9.39
N ILE A 130 -30.50 -59.61 -9.95
CA ILE A 130 -30.17 -59.64 -11.38
C ILE A 130 -29.47 -60.95 -11.74
N ARG A 131 -28.43 -61.33 -11.00
CA ARG A 131 -27.60 -62.49 -11.31
C ARG A 131 -28.30 -63.82 -10.99
N ALA A 132 -28.72 -64.00 -9.74
CA ALA A 132 -29.27 -65.28 -9.27
C ALA A 132 -30.78 -65.43 -9.54
N GLY A 133 -31.51 -64.32 -9.70
CA GLY A 133 -32.95 -64.35 -9.99
C GLY A 133 -33.26 -64.21 -11.49
N VAL A 134 -32.81 -63.13 -12.11
CA VAL A 134 -33.21 -62.78 -13.49
C VAL A 134 -32.40 -63.58 -14.51
N ILE A 135 -31.06 -63.52 -14.49
CA ILE A 135 -30.23 -64.23 -15.47
C ILE A 135 -30.45 -65.74 -15.41
N ALA A 136 -30.46 -66.32 -14.20
CA ALA A 136 -30.72 -67.74 -14.01
C ALA A 136 -32.14 -68.18 -14.46
N GLY A 137 -33.12 -67.28 -14.39
CA GLY A 137 -34.52 -67.55 -14.76
C GLY A 137 -34.85 -67.37 -16.24
N LEU A 138 -33.92 -66.85 -17.05
CA LEU A 138 -34.15 -66.60 -18.47
C LEU A 138 -34.23 -67.91 -19.29
N PRO A 139 -35.15 -68.02 -20.26
CA PRO A 139 -35.17 -69.15 -21.18
C PRO A 139 -33.89 -69.22 -22.02
N ARG A 140 -33.39 -70.43 -22.30
CA ARG A 140 -32.15 -70.68 -23.09
C ARG A 140 -32.08 -70.06 -24.50
N ARG A 141 -33.17 -69.47 -24.99
CA ARG A 141 -33.23 -68.74 -26.28
C ARG A 141 -32.69 -67.31 -26.19
N TRP A 142 -32.54 -66.77 -24.97
CA TRP A 142 -32.04 -65.42 -24.75
C TRP A 142 -30.52 -65.40 -24.74
N THR A 143 -29.93 -64.41 -25.41
CA THR A 143 -28.50 -64.13 -25.30
C THR A 143 -28.30 -63.02 -24.27
N VAL A 144 -27.48 -63.24 -23.25
CA VAL A 144 -27.24 -62.28 -22.16
C VAL A 144 -25.86 -61.65 -22.34
N VAL A 145 -25.80 -60.33 -22.30
CA VAL A 145 -24.59 -59.52 -22.40
C VAL A 145 -24.45 -58.72 -21.11
N GLY A 146 -23.37 -58.93 -20.37
CA GLY A 146 -23.19 -58.41 -19.01
C GLY A 146 -23.49 -59.44 -17.92
N PRO A 147 -23.60 -59.05 -16.64
CA PRO A 147 -23.78 -57.68 -16.12
C PRO A 147 -22.50 -56.85 -16.20
N LEU A 148 -22.58 -55.67 -16.82
CA LEU A 148 -21.47 -54.71 -16.86
C LEU A 148 -21.69 -53.59 -15.84
N ARG A 149 -20.58 -53.12 -15.24
CA ARG A 149 -20.54 -51.96 -14.34
C ARG A 149 -19.77 -50.84 -15.06
N PRO A 150 -20.37 -49.67 -15.32
CA PRO A 150 -19.74 -48.64 -16.15
C PRO A 150 -18.39 -48.13 -15.63
N ALA A 151 -18.22 -47.98 -14.31
CA ALA A 151 -17.02 -47.42 -13.68
C ALA A 151 -16.59 -46.07 -14.30
N ALA A 152 -15.29 -45.74 -14.29
CA ALA A 152 -14.78 -44.47 -14.85
C ALA A 152 -14.75 -44.43 -16.39
N ASP A 153 -14.67 -45.60 -17.05
CA ASP A 153 -14.70 -45.72 -18.52
C ASP A 153 -15.83 -46.65 -18.98
N PRO A 154 -16.98 -46.09 -19.38
CA PRO A 154 -18.16 -46.89 -19.71
C PRO A 154 -18.06 -47.60 -21.08
N PHE A 155 -17.19 -47.12 -21.97
CA PHE A 155 -16.96 -47.74 -23.29
C PHE A 155 -16.06 -48.96 -23.18
N MET A 156 -15.04 -48.90 -22.31
CA MET A 156 -14.22 -50.07 -21.97
C MET A 156 -15.06 -51.17 -21.32
N SER A 157 -15.95 -50.80 -20.39
CA SER A 157 -16.85 -51.74 -19.72
C SER A 157 -17.84 -52.40 -20.69
N LEU A 158 -18.34 -51.64 -21.68
CA LEU A 158 -19.20 -52.19 -22.73
C LEU A 158 -18.42 -53.07 -23.72
N ALA A 159 -17.21 -52.67 -24.12
CA ALA A 159 -16.34 -53.47 -24.99
C ALA A 159 -15.93 -54.80 -24.34
N ALA A 160 -15.64 -54.79 -23.04
CA ALA A 160 -15.32 -55.99 -22.26
C ALA A 160 -16.49 -56.99 -22.21
N ALA A 161 -17.73 -56.51 -22.34
CA ALA A 161 -18.91 -57.36 -22.40
C ALA A 161 -19.18 -57.92 -23.82
N LEU A 162 -18.60 -57.32 -24.87
CA LEU A 162 -18.86 -57.67 -26.27
C LEU A 162 -17.72 -58.46 -26.93
N ALA A 163 -16.47 -58.25 -26.51
CA ALA A 163 -15.29 -58.85 -27.12
C ALA A 163 -14.51 -59.74 -26.15
N GLU A 164 -13.97 -60.85 -26.65
CA GLU A 164 -13.11 -61.75 -25.87
C GLU A 164 -11.62 -61.42 -26.08
N GLY A 165 -10.90 -61.17 -24.99
CA GLY A 165 -9.46 -60.92 -24.98
C GLY A 165 -9.06 -59.44 -24.90
N PRO A 166 -8.00 -59.08 -24.17
CA PRO A 166 -7.69 -57.68 -23.82
C PRO A 166 -7.38 -56.78 -25.03
N ALA A 167 -6.77 -57.31 -26.08
CA ALA A 167 -6.48 -56.56 -27.30
C ALA A 167 -7.76 -56.22 -28.10
N ALA A 168 -8.69 -57.17 -28.20
CA ALA A 168 -9.98 -56.97 -28.86
C ALA A 168 -10.85 -55.97 -28.07
N VAL A 169 -10.84 -56.04 -26.73
CA VAL A 169 -11.56 -55.10 -25.86
C VAL A 169 -11.09 -53.66 -26.07
N LEU A 170 -9.78 -53.41 -26.11
CA LEU A 170 -9.24 -52.06 -26.34
C LEU A 170 -9.60 -51.54 -27.74
N GLN A 171 -9.55 -52.38 -28.76
CA GLN A 171 -9.92 -52.01 -30.13
C GLN A 171 -11.42 -51.70 -30.23
N THR A 172 -12.27 -52.57 -29.68
CA THR A 172 -13.73 -52.37 -29.67
C THR A 172 -14.12 -51.13 -28.87
N ALA A 173 -13.46 -50.84 -27.73
CA ALA A 173 -13.74 -49.63 -26.96
C ALA A 173 -13.44 -48.34 -27.75
N ARG A 174 -12.35 -48.32 -28.54
CA ARG A 174 -12.03 -47.20 -29.43
C ARG A 174 -13.11 -47.01 -30.50
N LEU A 175 -13.51 -48.09 -31.16
CA LEU A 175 -14.55 -48.05 -32.19
C LEU A 175 -15.91 -47.61 -31.64
N LEU A 176 -16.28 -48.06 -30.42
CA LEU A 176 -17.51 -47.63 -29.75
C LEU A 176 -17.49 -46.13 -29.41
N ARG A 177 -16.33 -45.58 -29.00
CA ARG A 177 -16.17 -44.13 -28.77
C ARG A 177 -16.29 -43.32 -30.06
N GLU A 178 -15.72 -43.80 -31.15
CA GLU A 178 -15.85 -43.17 -32.48
C GLU A 178 -17.31 -43.14 -32.96
N GLU A 179 -18.03 -44.27 -32.88
CA GLU A 179 -19.46 -44.34 -33.23
C GLU A 179 -20.36 -43.49 -32.33
N ALA A 180 -20.01 -43.38 -31.04
CA ALA A 180 -20.74 -42.57 -30.07
C ALA A 180 -20.48 -41.06 -30.24
N ALA A 181 -19.30 -40.68 -30.72
CA ALA A 181 -18.95 -39.29 -30.99
C ALA A 181 -19.61 -38.74 -32.26
N CYS A 182 -19.99 -39.59 -33.21
CA CYS A 182 -20.59 -39.21 -34.50
C CYS A 182 -22.00 -39.79 -34.68
N PRO A 183 -23.07 -39.09 -34.22
CA PRO A 183 -24.46 -39.57 -34.30
C PRO A 183 -24.99 -39.83 -35.72
N GLU A 184 -24.38 -39.21 -36.73
CA GLU A 184 -24.75 -39.34 -38.15
C GLU A 184 -24.23 -40.65 -38.79
N VAL A 185 -23.21 -41.28 -38.22
CA VAL A 185 -22.61 -42.51 -38.77
C VAL A 185 -23.46 -43.72 -38.39
N PRO A 186 -23.94 -44.56 -39.33
CA PRO A 186 -24.75 -45.73 -38.99
C PRO A 186 -24.01 -46.67 -38.04
N LEU A 187 -24.71 -47.23 -37.06
CA LEU A 187 -24.13 -48.17 -36.10
C LEU A 187 -23.70 -49.46 -36.80
N GLN A 188 -22.42 -49.82 -36.67
CA GLN A 188 -21.85 -51.04 -37.25
C GLN A 188 -21.27 -51.95 -36.16
N VAL A 189 -20.62 -51.38 -35.13
CA VAL A 189 -19.92 -52.15 -34.09
C VAL A 189 -20.91 -52.96 -33.27
N VAL A 190 -21.82 -52.33 -32.52
CA VAL A 190 -22.76 -53.07 -31.64
C VAL A 190 -23.69 -54.02 -32.44
N PRO A 191 -24.25 -53.63 -33.61
CA PRO A 191 -25.03 -54.54 -34.44
C PRO A 191 -24.24 -55.74 -34.98
N SER A 192 -22.94 -55.60 -35.27
CA SER A 192 -22.12 -56.73 -35.75
C SER A 192 -21.93 -57.80 -34.68
N PHE A 193 -21.79 -57.42 -33.41
CA PHE A 193 -21.67 -58.36 -32.28
C PHE A 193 -23.02 -58.98 -31.91
N LEU A 194 -24.08 -58.17 -31.84
CA LEU A 194 -25.37 -58.62 -31.32
C LEU A 194 -26.32 -59.17 -32.39
N GLY A 195 -26.12 -58.83 -33.66
CA GLY A 195 -26.97 -59.24 -34.79
C GLY A 195 -26.84 -60.70 -35.21
N VAL A 196 -25.84 -61.42 -34.70
CA VAL A 196 -25.62 -62.86 -34.96
C VAL A 196 -26.52 -63.75 -34.08
N ALA A 197 -27.11 -63.19 -33.02
CA ALA A 197 -27.92 -63.95 -32.07
C ALA A 197 -29.24 -64.44 -32.68
N ARG A 198 -29.50 -65.76 -32.63
CA ARG A 198 -30.79 -66.37 -33.01
C ARG A 198 -31.80 -66.25 -31.86
N GLY A 199 -32.20 -65.02 -31.51
CA GLY A 199 -33.19 -64.75 -30.46
C GLY A 199 -33.03 -63.39 -29.77
N PRO A 200 -33.88 -63.09 -28.76
CA PRO A 200 -33.84 -61.83 -28.04
C PRO A 200 -32.53 -61.68 -27.24
N VAL A 201 -31.98 -60.46 -27.24
CA VAL A 201 -30.71 -60.12 -26.58
C VAL A 201 -30.98 -59.23 -25.37
N LEU A 202 -30.42 -59.57 -24.21
CA LEU A 202 -30.52 -58.78 -22.99
C LEU A 202 -29.16 -58.18 -22.62
N LEU A 203 -29.06 -56.85 -22.70
CA LEU A 203 -27.92 -56.10 -22.17
C LEU A 203 -28.20 -55.68 -20.72
N ILE A 204 -27.30 -56.03 -19.80
CA ILE A 204 -27.47 -55.76 -18.37
C ILE A 204 -26.42 -54.77 -17.90
N VAL A 205 -26.89 -53.65 -17.34
CA VAL A 205 -26.04 -52.62 -16.73
C VAL A 205 -26.37 -52.51 -15.25
N ASP A 206 -25.43 -52.95 -14.42
CA ASP A 206 -25.55 -52.89 -12.97
C ASP A 206 -24.87 -51.61 -12.46
N GLN A 207 -25.42 -51.01 -11.40
CA GLN A 207 -24.94 -49.75 -10.80
C GLN A 207 -24.77 -48.62 -11.83
N VAL A 208 -25.84 -48.28 -12.55
CA VAL A 208 -25.84 -47.18 -13.53
C VAL A 208 -25.55 -45.82 -12.89
N GLU A 209 -25.75 -45.67 -11.58
CA GLU A 209 -25.30 -44.50 -10.83
C GLU A 209 -23.81 -44.17 -11.02
N ASP A 210 -22.94 -45.16 -11.31
CA ASP A 210 -21.52 -44.93 -11.61
C ASP A 210 -21.28 -44.00 -12.81
N LEU A 211 -22.19 -44.00 -13.80
CA LEU A 211 -22.11 -43.06 -14.94
C LEU A 211 -22.31 -41.61 -14.49
N TYR A 212 -22.97 -41.40 -13.36
CA TYR A 212 -23.27 -40.08 -12.84
C TYR A 212 -22.28 -39.64 -11.75
N THR A 213 -21.50 -40.56 -11.18
CA THR A 213 -20.54 -40.28 -10.11
C THR A 213 -19.08 -40.40 -10.56
N LEU A 214 -18.75 -41.31 -11.48
CA LEU A 214 -17.36 -41.62 -11.89
C LEU A 214 -17.03 -41.27 -13.34
N THR A 215 -18.05 -41.04 -14.18
CA THR A 215 -17.86 -40.75 -15.61
C THR A 215 -18.13 -39.27 -15.90
N GLY A 216 -17.29 -38.64 -16.73
CA GLY A 216 -17.47 -37.26 -17.19
C GLY A 216 -18.74 -37.07 -18.02
N GLU A 217 -19.29 -35.86 -18.02
CA GLU A 217 -20.57 -35.54 -18.67
C GLU A 217 -20.59 -35.86 -20.17
N ARG A 218 -19.49 -35.58 -20.90
CA ARG A 218 -19.37 -35.86 -22.33
C ARG A 218 -19.50 -37.36 -22.64
N ASP A 219 -18.73 -38.19 -21.96
CA ASP A 219 -18.72 -39.64 -22.17
C ASP A 219 -20.06 -40.26 -21.76
N ARG A 220 -20.70 -39.73 -20.70
CA ARG A 220 -22.06 -40.12 -20.27
C ARG A 220 -23.11 -39.86 -21.35
N VAL A 221 -23.12 -38.67 -21.95
CA VAL A 221 -24.09 -38.31 -23.00
C VAL A 221 -23.88 -39.17 -24.25
N GLN A 222 -22.62 -39.35 -24.66
CA GLN A 222 -22.27 -40.17 -25.82
C GLN A 222 -22.66 -41.65 -25.62
N TRP A 223 -22.43 -42.19 -24.42
CA TRP A 223 -22.77 -43.57 -24.09
C TRP A 223 -24.28 -43.84 -24.12
N TRP A 224 -25.10 -42.93 -23.57
CA TRP A 224 -26.56 -43.04 -23.68
C TRP A 224 -27.07 -42.85 -25.11
N GLY A 225 -26.44 -41.96 -25.89
CA GLY A 225 -26.74 -41.78 -27.31
C GLY A 225 -26.48 -43.06 -28.11
N LEU A 226 -25.37 -43.74 -27.85
CA LEU A 226 -25.01 -45.00 -28.48
C LEU A 226 -26.04 -46.11 -28.17
N LEU A 227 -26.40 -46.31 -26.90
CA LEU A 227 -27.37 -47.35 -26.51
C LEU A 227 -28.77 -47.08 -27.06
N THR A 228 -29.19 -45.82 -27.08
CA THR A 228 -30.50 -45.42 -27.61
C THR A 228 -30.60 -45.71 -29.11
N ARG A 229 -29.57 -45.33 -29.87
CA ARG A 229 -29.47 -45.63 -31.30
C ARG A 229 -29.38 -47.14 -31.55
N THR A 230 -28.73 -47.89 -30.66
CA THR A 230 -28.65 -49.36 -30.78
C THR A 230 -30.03 -49.99 -30.60
N LEU A 231 -30.82 -49.52 -29.63
CA LEU A 231 -32.17 -50.00 -29.42
C LEU A 231 -33.09 -49.70 -30.61
N THR A 232 -32.92 -48.59 -31.33
CA THR A 232 -33.72 -48.31 -32.54
C THR A 232 -33.34 -49.22 -33.71
N VAL A 233 -32.05 -49.54 -33.88
CA VAL A 233 -31.55 -50.40 -34.96
C VAL A 233 -31.85 -51.88 -34.72
N LEU A 234 -31.79 -52.35 -33.47
CA LEU A 234 -31.98 -53.75 -33.10
C LEU A 234 -33.31 -53.95 -32.32
N PRO A 235 -34.39 -54.43 -32.96
CA PRO A 235 -35.68 -54.66 -32.29
C PRO A 235 -35.63 -55.78 -31.23
N GLU A 236 -34.70 -56.73 -31.40
CA GLU A 236 -34.48 -57.88 -30.50
C GLU A 236 -33.73 -57.50 -29.21
N LEU A 237 -33.13 -56.31 -29.15
CA LEU A 237 -32.39 -55.85 -27.97
C LEU A 237 -33.35 -55.37 -26.87
N ARG A 238 -33.07 -55.80 -25.64
CA ARG A 238 -33.67 -55.38 -24.37
C ARG A 238 -32.57 -54.90 -23.44
N LEU A 239 -32.86 -53.88 -22.64
CA LEU A 239 -31.91 -53.28 -21.69
C LEU A 239 -32.43 -53.42 -20.26
N LEU A 240 -31.62 -53.97 -19.35
CA LEU A 240 -31.92 -54.05 -17.91
C LEU A 240 -30.92 -53.17 -17.15
N VAL A 241 -31.43 -52.20 -16.39
CA VAL A 241 -30.61 -51.22 -15.66
C VAL A 241 -30.89 -51.31 -14.17
N ALA A 242 -29.86 -51.35 -13.33
CA ALA A 242 -29.99 -51.17 -11.88
C ALA A 242 -29.58 -49.76 -11.47
N ILE A 243 -30.42 -49.06 -10.69
CA ILE A 243 -30.11 -47.70 -10.23
C ILE A 243 -30.62 -47.41 -8.81
N ARG A 244 -29.92 -46.50 -8.11
CA ARG A 244 -30.33 -45.90 -6.84
C ARG A 244 -31.50 -44.89 -6.99
N PRO A 245 -32.48 -44.84 -6.06
CA PRO A 245 -33.67 -43.98 -6.14
C PRO A 245 -33.38 -42.49 -6.32
N GLU A 246 -32.32 -41.97 -5.72
CA GLU A 246 -31.88 -40.57 -5.76
C GLU A 246 -31.34 -40.16 -7.14
N PHE A 247 -30.76 -41.08 -7.89
CA PHE A 247 -30.30 -40.84 -9.27
C PHE A 247 -31.43 -41.02 -10.31
N ARG A 248 -32.62 -41.46 -9.87
CA ARG A 248 -33.79 -41.63 -10.74
C ARG A 248 -34.20 -40.32 -11.40
N ARG A 249 -34.18 -39.21 -10.67
CA ARG A 249 -34.57 -37.89 -11.20
C ARG A 249 -33.62 -37.45 -12.32
N ARG A 250 -32.31 -37.57 -12.09
CA ARG A 250 -31.27 -37.27 -13.10
C ARG A 250 -31.38 -38.15 -14.35
N LEU A 251 -31.69 -39.44 -14.17
CA LEU A 251 -31.96 -40.36 -15.28
C LEU A 251 -33.23 -39.97 -16.06
N THR A 252 -34.24 -39.42 -15.40
CA THR A 252 -35.51 -39.00 -16.04
C THR A 252 -35.40 -37.63 -16.72
N GLU A 253 -34.63 -36.69 -16.16
CA GLU A 253 -34.49 -35.31 -16.66
C GLU A 253 -33.66 -35.22 -17.95
N GLN A 254 -32.53 -35.94 -18.03
CA GLN A 254 -31.68 -35.91 -19.23
C GLN A 254 -32.12 -36.90 -20.33
N GLN A 255 -32.93 -37.90 -19.98
CA GLN A 255 -33.39 -38.96 -20.88
C GLN A 255 -34.92 -39.11 -20.78
N ALA A 256 -35.63 -37.98 -20.90
CA ALA A 256 -37.08 -37.88 -20.73
C ALA A 256 -37.83 -38.66 -21.82
N GLY A 257 -38.19 -39.92 -21.52
CA GLY A 257 -39.00 -40.77 -22.40
C GLY A 257 -38.79 -42.27 -22.27
N PHE A 258 -37.74 -42.72 -21.57
CA PHE A 258 -37.26 -44.11 -21.73
C PHE A 258 -37.67 -45.11 -20.64
N ILE A 259 -38.17 -44.67 -19.47
CA ILE A 259 -38.51 -45.58 -18.36
C ILE A 259 -39.99 -45.42 -18.01
N VAL A 260 -40.82 -46.25 -18.65
CA VAL A 260 -42.28 -46.16 -18.51
C VAL A 260 -42.76 -46.70 -17.17
N ARG A 261 -42.11 -47.75 -16.61
CA ARG A 261 -42.42 -48.33 -15.29
C ARG A 261 -41.22 -49.06 -14.65
N PRO A 262 -40.51 -48.45 -13.68
CA PRO A 262 -39.44 -49.16 -12.97
C PRO A 262 -40.00 -50.29 -12.08
N VAL A 263 -39.15 -51.27 -11.77
CA VAL A 263 -39.37 -52.28 -10.73
C VAL A 263 -38.70 -51.77 -9.45
N ALA A 264 -39.49 -51.29 -8.50
CA ALA A 264 -38.97 -50.82 -7.22
C ALA A 264 -38.72 -52.02 -6.29
N ILE A 265 -37.52 -52.09 -5.72
CA ILE A 265 -37.12 -53.06 -4.71
C ILE A 265 -37.04 -52.35 -3.37
N GLY A 266 -37.97 -52.67 -2.48
CA GLY A 266 -37.98 -52.21 -1.08
C GLY A 266 -37.27 -53.17 -0.14
N LEU A 267 -37.22 -52.81 1.14
CA LEU A 267 -36.75 -53.69 2.22
C LEU A 267 -37.54 -55.01 2.23
N LEU A 268 -36.88 -56.09 2.66
CA LEU A 268 -37.55 -57.38 2.83
C LEU A 268 -38.45 -57.32 4.07
N ASP A 269 -39.67 -57.84 3.95
CA ASP A 269 -40.54 -58.06 5.10
C ASP A 269 -39.98 -59.20 5.99
N PRO A 270 -40.34 -59.28 7.29
CA PRO A 270 -39.82 -60.29 8.20
C PRO A 270 -40.04 -61.73 7.71
N ALA A 271 -41.15 -61.99 7.01
CA ALA A 271 -41.44 -63.31 6.46
C ALA A 271 -40.46 -63.70 5.33
N ARG A 272 -40.06 -62.74 4.49
CA ARG A 272 -39.08 -62.94 3.42
C ARG A 272 -37.65 -62.93 3.93
N ILE A 273 -37.33 -62.17 4.98
CA ILE A 273 -36.03 -62.27 5.67
C ILE A 273 -35.89 -63.70 6.23
N ARG A 274 -36.92 -64.21 6.90
CA ARG A 274 -36.95 -65.61 7.37
C ARG A 274 -36.74 -66.61 6.22
N GLN A 275 -37.31 -66.35 5.04
CA GLN A 275 -37.06 -67.19 3.84
C GLN A 275 -35.63 -67.07 3.30
N ALA A 276 -35.04 -65.87 3.30
CA ALA A 276 -33.67 -65.63 2.88
C ALA A 276 -32.64 -66.27 3.84
N ILE A 277 -32.98 -66.41 5.13
CA ILE A 277 -32.17 -67.15 6.11
C ILE A 277 -32.43 -68.66 5.97
N ALA A 278 -33.67 -69.13 6.12
CA ALA A 278 -33.98 -70.56 6.21
C ALA A 278 -33.91 -71.32 4.88
N GLY A 279 -34.09 -70.64 3.75
CA GLY A 279 -34.10 -71.25 2.41
C GLY A 279 -32.74 -71.83 2.00
N PRO A 280 -31.66 -71.02 1.97
CA PRO A 280 -30.31 -71.49 1.62
C PRO A 280 -29.83 -72.59 2.56
N ALA A 281 -30.10 -72.45 3.87
CA ALA A 281 -29.80 -73.47 4.87
C ALA A 281 -30.46 -74.81 4.57
N ARG A 282 -31.77 -74.83 4.30
CA ARG A 282 -32.49 -76.06 3.94
C ARG A 282 -31.96 -76.72 2.66
N ALA A 283 -31.60 -75.91 1.66
CA ALA A 283 -31.02 -76.42 0.41
C ALA A 283 -29.61 -77.02 0.57
N ALA A 284 -28.85 -76.55 1.57
CA ALA A 284 -27.52 -77.05 1.94
C ALA A 284 -27.53 -78.13 3.06
N GLY A 285 -28.69 -78.40 3.66
CA GLY A 285 -28.82 -79.34 4.78
C GLY A 285 -28.31 -78.79 6.12
N LEU A 286 -28.34 -77.47 6.31
CA LEU A 286 -28.07 -76.78 7.57
C LEU A 286 -29.34 -76.65 8.40
N THR A 287 -29.20 -76.78 9.72
CA THR A 287 -30.28 -76.58 10.70
C THR A 287 -29.90 -75.47 11.68
N PHE A 288 -30.89 -74.77 12.22
CA PHE A 288 -30.70 -73.76 13.26
C PHE A 288 -31.34 -74.28 14.55
N GLU A 289 -30.81 -73.87 15.70
CA GLU A 289 -31.47 -74.02 16.99
C GLU A 289 -32.83 -73.30 16.99
N ASP A 290 -33.79 -73.81 17.78
CA ASP A 290 -35.14 -73.24 17.88
C ASP A 290 -35.07 -71.75 18.29
N ASP A 291 -35.98 -70.92 17.75
CA ASP A 291 -36.06 -69.45 17.92
C ASP A 291 -34.90 -68.59 17.38
N LEU A 292 -33.77 -69.16 16.95
CA LEU A 292 -32.62 -68.39 16.46
C LEU A 292 -32.93 -67.57 15.20
N ILE A 293 -33.70 -68.16 14.27
CA ILE A 293 -34.10 -67.48 13.04
C ILE A 293 -35.01 -66.27 13.34
N ASP A 294 -35.85 -66.38 14.37
CA ASP A 294 -36.77 -65.32 14.77
C ASP A 294 -36.02 -64.16 15.44
N ARG A 295 -34.98 -64.45 16.24
CA ARG A 295 -34.05 -63.43 16.78
C ARG A 295 -33.29 -62.71 15.66
N MET A 296 -32.65 -63.45 14.74
CA MET A 296 -31.94 -62.86 13.59
C MET A 296 -32.86 -62.03 12.69
N THR A 297 -34.13 -62.44 12.56
CA THR A 297 -35.13 -61.71 11.79
C THR A 297 -35.53 -60.41 12.48
N ALA A 298 -35.66 -60.41 13.82
CA ALA A 298 -35.95 -59.21 14.59
C ALA A 298 -34.79 -58.19 14.50
N ASP A 299 -33.55 -58.64 14.64
CA ASP A 299 -32.36 -57.78 14.58
C ASP A 299 -32.13 -57.17 13.18
N ALA A 300 -32.54 -57.87 12.13
CA ALA A 300 -32.41 -57.43 10.75
C ALA A 300 -33.53 -56.48 10.24
N THR A 301 -34.46 -56.05 11.11
CA THR A 301 -35.56 -55.12 10.72
C THR A 301 -35.14 -53.65 10.62
N VAL A 302 -33.92 -53.29 11.03
CA VAL A 302 -33.35 -51.95 10.89
C VAL A 302 -32.73 -51.80 9.49
N GLY A 303 -32.98 -50.65 8.83
CA GLY A 303 -32.61 -50.41 7.43
C GLY A 303 -31.15 -50.71 7.09
N ASP A 304 -30.92 -51.33 5.92
CA ASP A 304 -29.63 -51.79 5.34
C ASP A 304 -28.93 -52.99 6.02
N ALA A 305 -29.63 -53.76 6.86
CA ALA A 305 -29.07 -54.94 7.53
C ALA A 305 -28.81 -56.19 6.65
N LEU A 306 -29.25 -56.24 5.38
CA LEU A 306 -29.17 -57.46 4.55
C LEU A 306 -27.75 -57.91 4.18
N PRO A 307 -26.81 -57.03 3.79
CA PRO A 307 -25.42 -57.42 3.55
C PRO A 307 -24.70 -57.85 4.83
N LEU A 308 -25.03 -57.21 5.96
CA LEU A 308 -24.49 -57.53 7.29
C LEU A 308 -24.99 -58.89 7.78
N LEU A 309 -26.28 -59.16 7.60
CA LEU A 309 -26.90 -60.46 7.87
C LEU A 309 -26.27 -61.57 7.01
N SER A 310 -26.04 -61.32 5.72
CA SER A 310 -25.37 -62.29 4.82
C SER A 310 -23.93 -62.57 5.25
N HIS A 311 -23.19 -61.55 5.71
CA HIS A 311 -21.84 -61.72 6.25
C HIS A 311 -21.82 -62.51 7.56
N LEU A 312 -22.73 -62.18 8.49
CA LEU A 312 -22.88 -62.90 9.76
C LEU A 312 -23.23 -64.37 9.53
N LEU A 313 -24.19 -64.67 8.65
CA LEU A 313 -24.58 -66.05 8.31
C LEU A 313 -23.45 -66.83 7.63
N GLN A 314 -22.63 -66.18 6.81
CA GLN A 314 -21.43 -66.81 6.23
C GLN A 314 -20.41 -67.16 7.31
N ARG A 315 -20.15 -66.26 8.27
CA ARG A 315 -19.23 -66.53 9.39
C ARG A 315 -19.73 -67.67 10.26
N LEU A 316 -21.01 -67.63 10.66
CA LEU A 316 -21.64 -68.70 11.45
C LEU A 316 -21.57 -70.05 10.74
N HIS A 317 -21.75 -70.08 9.42
CA HIS A 317 -21.59 -71.30 8.64
C HIS A 317 -20.15 -71.82 8.63
N LEU A 318 -19.17 -70.95 8.39
CA LEU A 318 -17.75 -71.33 8.34
C LEU A 318 -17.21 -71.79 9.72
N GLN A 319 -17.77 -71.29 10.81
CA GLN A 319 -17.40 -71.66 12.18
C GLN A 319 -18.12 -72.93 12.67
N SER A 320 -19.12 -73.43 11.94
CA SER A 320 -19.96 -74.54 12.38
C SER A 320 -19.57 -75.88 11.75
N ASP A 321 -18.84 -76.73 12.48
CA ASP A 321 -18.40 -78.06 12.02
C ASP A 321 -19.55 -79.08 11.82
N ARG A 322 -20.71 -78.87 12.46
CA ARG A 322 -21.78 -79.90 12.59
C ARG A 322 -23.06 -79.65 11.76
N ARG A 323 -23.05 -78.76 10.78
CA ARG A 323 -24.24 -78.35 10.00
C ARG A 323 -25.44 -77.90 10.89
N HIS A 324 -25.18 -77.49 12.13
CA HIS A 324 -26.15 -76.97 13.08
C HIS A 324 -25.59 -75.70 13.73
N ILE A 325 -26.32 -74.57 13.66
CA ILE A 325 -25.90 -73.26 14.19
C ILE A 325 -26.69 -72.97 15.47
N THR A 326 -25.99 -72.62 16.56
CA THR A 326 -26.58 -72.40 17.89
C THR A 326 -26.71 -70.92 18.28
N VAL A 327 -27.56 -70.63 19.27
CA VAL A 327 -27.76 -69.28 19.83
C VAL A 327 -26.46 -68.76 20.46
N ALA A 328 -25.69 -69.61 21.15
CA ALA A 328 -24.41 -69.21 21.75
C ALA A 328 -23.38 -68.74 20.69
N GLN A 329 -23.34 -69.39 19.52
CA GLN A 329 -22.47 -68.96 18.41
C GLN A 329 -22.91 -67.61 17.82
N TYR A 330 -24.21 -67.31 17.85
CA TYR A 330 -24.75 -66.02 17.41
C TYR A 330 -24.42 -64.89 18.38
N GLU A 331 -24.56 -65.13 19.69
CA GLU A 331 -24.23 -64.15 20.74
C GLU A 331 -22.73 -63.87 20.80
N GLU A 332 -21.87 -64.89 20.62
CA GLU A 332 -20.41 -64.73 20.55
C GLU A 332 -19.95 -63.96 19.30
N ALA A 333 -20.70 -64.05 18.20
CA ALA A 333 -20.41 -63.30 16.97
C ALA A 333 -20.83 -61.81 17.03
N GLY A 334 -21.58 -61.41 18.06
CA GLY A 334 -22.12 -60.06 18.28
C GLY A 334 -23.42 -59.81 17.50
N GLU A 335 -24.42 -59.23 18.18
CA GLU A 335 -25.66 -58.74 17.53
C GLU A 335 -25.34 -57.76 16.39
N VAL A 336 -26.26 -57.59 15.44
CA VAL A 336 -26.03 -56.92 14.13
C VAL A 336 -25.36 -55.53 14.23
N GLY A 337 -25.61 -54.75 15.29
CA GLY A 337 -25.01 -53.43 15.53
C GLY A 337 -23.61 -53.44 16.18
N GLY A 338 -23.35 -54.38 17.11
CA GLY A 338 -22.06 -54.49 17.81
C GLY A 338 -20.90 -54.90 16.90
N ALA A 339 -21.22 -55.61 15.81
CA ALA A 339 -20.25 -56.00 14.79
C ALA A 339 -19.57 -54.80 14.10
N ILE A 340 -20.26 -53.66 13.96
CA ILE A 340 -19.70 -52.45 13.33
C ILE A 340 -18.76 -51.71 14.29
N ALA A 341 -19.14 -51.58 15.56
CA ALA A 341 -18.29 -50.95 16.58
C ALA A 341 -17.01 -51.77 16.84
N ALA A 342 -17.11 -53.10 16.88
CA ALA A 342 -15.95 -53.98 16.98
C ALA A 342 -15.03 -53.88 15.75
N HIS A 343 -15.61 -53.78 14.55
CA HIS A 343 -14.87 -53.55 13.31
C HIS A 343 -14.17 -52.17 13.29
N ALA A 344 -14.84 -51.13 13.78
CA ALA A 344 -14.23 -49.80 13.92
C ALA A 344 -13.09 -49.76 14.94
N GLU A 345 -13.23 -50.43 16.09
CA GLU A 345 -12.17 -50.54 17.09
C GLU A 345 -10.97 -51.32 16.56
N GLN A 346 -11.19 -52.42 15.83
CA GLN A 346 -10.11 -53.20 15.22
C GLN A 346 -9.28 -52.36 14.23
N ILE A 347 -9.93 -51.52 13.42
CA ILE A 347 -9.22 -50.62 12.50
C ILE A 347 -8.48 -49.53 13.28
N TYR A 348 -9.09 -48.93 14.30
CA TYR A 348 -8.45 -47.94 15.16
C TYR A 348 -7.19 -48.50 15.85
N GLU A 349 -7.25 -49.71 16.41
CA GLU A 349 -6.10 -50.39 17.02
C GLU A 349 -4.98 -50.65 15.99
N SER A 350 -5.35 -51.09 14.77
CA SER A 350 -4.39 -51.31 13.69
C SER A 350 -3.67 -50.03 13.22
N LEU A 351 -4.33 -48.88 13.35
CA LEU A 351 -3.77 -47.56 13.02
C LEU A 351 -2.91 -47.00 14.14
N THR A 352 -3.23 -47.33 15.40
CA THR A 352 -2.45 -46.90 16.58
C THR A 352 -1.03 -47.46 16.56
N ALA A 353 -0.79 -48.57 15.87
CA ALA A 353 0.55 -49.11 15.64
C ALA A 353 1.38 -48.31 14.61
N ARG A 354 0.73 -47.52 13.75
CA ARG A 354 1.33 -46.80 12.61
C ARG A 354 1.35 -45.29 12.78
N TYR A 355 0.42 -44.73 13.57
CA TYR A 355 0.25 -43.30 13.79
C TYR A 355 0.02 -43.01 15.28
N PRO A 356 0.44 -41.83 15.79
CA PRO A 356 0.19 -41.46 17.17
C PRO A 356 -1.31 -41.21 17.41
N GLN A 357 -1.80 -41.55 18.61
CA GLN A 357 -3.22 -41.50 18.97
C GLN A 357 -3.86 -40.12 18.69
N HIS A 358 -3.18 -39.03 19.06
CA HIS A 358 -3.71 -37.67 18.83
C HIS A 358 -3.94 -37.34 17.35
N ALA A 359 -3.18 -37.93 16.42
CA ALA A 359 -3.38 -37.72 14.99
C ALA A 359 -4.61 -38.46 14.46
N ILE A 360 -4.87 -39.66 14.99
CA ILE A 360 -6.05 -40.45 14.67
C ILE A 360 -7.31 -39.78 15.25
N ASP A 361 -7.24 -39.33 16.50
CA ASP A 361 -8.33 -38.64 17.18
C ASP A 361 -8.68 -37.33 16.48
N SER A 362 -7.67 -36.54 16.10
CA SER A 362 -7.85 -35.30 15.33
C SER A 362 -8.49 -35.57 13.97
N ALA A 363 -8.07 -36.62 13.25
CA ALA A 363 -8.63 -36.97 11.95
C ALA A 363 -10.11 -37.39 12.06
N LEU A 364 -10.49 -38.15 13.10
CA LEU A 364 -11.86 -38.59 13.32
C LEU A 364 -12.78 -37.42 13.74
N LEU A 365 -12.30 -36.51 14.59
CA LEU A 365 -13.08 -35.35 15.03
C LEU A 365 -13.41 -34.38 13.87
N ARG A 366 -12.64 -34.38 12.77
CA ARG A 366 -12.97 -33.59 11.56
C ARG A 366 -14.28 -34.02 10.90
N GLY A 367 -14.71 -35.27 11.09
CA GLY A 367 -15.98 -35.81 10.57
C GLY A 367 -17.18 -35.58 11.49
N VAL A 368 -16.99 -34.87 12.60
CA VAL A 368 -18.03 -34.61 13.60
C VAL A 368 -18.32 -33.11 13.68
N GLY A 369 -19.60 -32.75 13.65
CA GLY A 369 -20.11 -31.41 13.93
C GLY A 369 -21.08 -31.44 15.11
N MET A 370 -21.36 -30.26 15.68
CA MET A 370 -22.29 -30.12 16.81
C MET A 370 -23.39 -29.13 16.49
N GLU A 371 -24.66 -29.54 16.60
CA GLU A 371 -25.83 -28.68 16.47
C GLU A 371 -26.64 -28.72 17.78
N GLY A 372 -26.53 -27.66 18.59
CA GLY A 372 -27.18 -27.63 19.91
C GLY A 372 -26.57 -28.64 20.90
N LYS A 373 -27.25 -29.76 21.16
CA LYS A 373 -26.72 -30.89 21.96
C LYS A 373 -26.57 -32.17 21.14
N GLU A 374 -26.89 -32.11 19.84
CA GLU A 374 -26.89 -33.28 18.97
C GLU A 374 -25.59 -33.33 18.16
N THR A 375 -25.01 -34.53 18.08
CA THR A 375 -23.85 -34.82 17.24
C THR A 375 -24.31 -35.04 15.81
N VAL A 376 -23.81 -34.24 14.88
CA VAL A 376 -24.17 -34.30 13.46
C VAL A 376 -22.95 -34.75 12.66
N ARG A 377 -23.19 -35.50 11.57
CA ARG A 377 -22.13 -35.87 10.62
C ARG A 377 -21.64 -34.62 9.90
N ARG A 378 -20.32 -34.46 9.84
CA ARG A 378 -19.67 -33.39 9.10
C ARG A 378 -18.99 -33.96 7.86
N THR A 379 -19.16 -33.28 6.72
CA THR A 379 -18.47 -33.60 5.48
C THR A 379 -17.04 -33.04 5.52
N ILE A 380 -16.07 -33.88 5.16
CA ILE A 380 -14.66 -33.56 5.17
C ILE A 380 -14.19 -33.40 3.72
N ARG A 381 -13.78 -32.20 3.31
CA ARG A 381 -13.19 -32.00 1.98
C ARG A 381 -11.80 -32.62 1.93
N ARG A 382 -11.52 -33.43 0.91
CA ARG A 382 -10.20 -34.07 0.74
C ARG A 382 -9.07 -33.08 0.52
N ALA A 383 -9.37 -31.91 -0.07
CA ALA A 383 -8.39 -30.84 -0.29
C ALA A 383 -7.91 -30.18 1.02
N ASP A 384 -8.69 -30.28 2.10
CA ASP A 384 -8.40 -29.65 3.39
C ASP A 384 -7.60 -30.60 4.33
N LEU A 385 -7.29 -31.82 3.86
CA LEU A 385 -6.59 -32.85 4.63
C LEU A 385 -5.08 -32.81 4.41
N ASP A 386 -4.33 -32.83 5.50
CA ASP A 386 -2.90 -33.16 5.50
C ASP A 386 -2.68 -34.63 5.10
N THR A 387 -1.49 -34.95 4.60
CA THR A 387 -1.12 -36.29 4.11
C THR A 387 -1.37 -37.39 5.14
N THR A 388 -1.11 -37.11 6.42
CA THR A 388 -1.34 -38.06 7.52
C THR A 388 -2.83 -38.31 7.74
N ALA A 389 -3.65 -37.25 7.89
CA ALA A 389 -5.10 -37.41 8.07
C ALA A 389 -5.78 -38.04 6.84
N ALA A 390 -5.33 -37.73 5.63
CA ALA A 390 -5.84 -38.34 4.40
C ALA A 390 -5.62 -39.85 4.37
N HIS A 391 -4.43 -40.32 4.74
CA HIS A 391 -4.14 -41.76 4.83
C HIS A 391 -4.96 -42.46 5.92
N ILE A 392 -5.11 -41.83 7.09
CA ILE A 392 -5.92 -42.39 8.19
C ILE A 392 -7.38 -42.55 7.76
N LEU A 393 -7.98 -41.50 7.18
CA LEU A 393 -9.38 -41.54 6.74
C LEU A 393 -9.60 -42.49 5.56
N GLU A 394 -8.60 -42.69 4.71
CA GLU A 394 -8.65 -43.67 3.61
C GLU A 394 -8.71 -45.11 4.12
N GLU A 395 -8.03 -45.44 5.22
CA GLU A 395 -8.10 -46.77 5.84
C GLU A 395 -9.50 -47.03 6.44
N PHE A 396 -10.10 -46.02 7.08
CA PHE A 396 -11.51 -46.07 7.50
C PHE A 396 -12.48 -46.16 6.31
N ARG A 397 -12.16 -45.54 5.16
CA ARG A 397 -12.92 -45.68 3.91
C ARG A 397 -12.83 -47.08 3.32
N ALA A 398 -11.63 -47.65 3.25
CA ALA A 398 -11.38 -49.02 2.79
C ALA A 398 -12.15 -50.04 3.65
N ALA A 399 -12.26 -49.77 4.95
CA ALA A 399 -13.04 -50.53 5.91
C ALA A 399 -14.57 -50.29 5.82
N ARG A 400 -15.04 -49.40 4.94
CA ARG A 400 -16.44 -48.98 4.76
C ARG A 400 -17.08 -48.32 5.98
N LEU A 401 -16.28 -47.64 6.80
CA LEU A 401 -16.74 -46.83 7.93
C LEU A 401 -16.89 -45.35 7.54
N ILE A 402 -16.25 -44.93 6.44
CA ILE A 402 -16.41 -43.64 5.78
C ILE A 402 -16.85 -43.86 4.33
N ILE A 403 -17.74 -42.98 3.84
CA ILE A 403 -18.23 -42.96 2.47
C ILE A 403 -17.81 -41.69 1.74
N ASP A 404 -17.79 -41.79 0.40
CA ASP A 404 -17.59 -40.65 -0.48
C ASP A 404 -18.91 -39.93 -0.74
N VAL A 405 -18.86 -38.60 -0.59
CA VAL A 405 -19.96 -37.66 -0.81
C VAL A 405 -19.48 -36.60 -1.81
N ASP A 406 -20.40 -36.02 -2.58
CA ASP A 406 -20.13 -35.03 -3.62
C ASP A 406 -19.01 -35.46 -4.59
N ASP A 407 -19.29 -36.48 -5.41
CA ASP A 407 -18.41 -36.95 -6.49
C ASP A 407 -16.99 -37.37 -6.04
N GLY A 408 -16.85 -37.79 -4.77
CA GLY A 408 -15.56 -38.24 -4.20
C GLY A 408 -14.64 -37.10 -3.75
N THR A 409 -15.16 -35.87 -3.71
CA THR A 409 -14.42 -34.70 -3.20
C THR A 409 -14.54 -34.55 -1.68
N CYS A 410 -15.60 -35.11 -1.09
CA CYS A 410 -15.87 -35.09 0.34
C CYS A 410 -15.95 -36.51 0.92
N LEU A 411 -15.56 -36.64 2.19
CA LEU A 411 -15.69 -37.85 3.01
C LEU A 411 -16.73 -37.63 4.10
N GLU A 412 -17.57 -38.61 4.39
CA GLU A 412 -18.56 -38.56 5.48
C GLU A 412 -18.63 -39.90 6.22
N LEU A 413 -18.95 -39.88 7.52
CA LEU A 413 -19.13 -41.11 8.31
C LEU A 413 -20.36 -41.89 7.84
N THR A 414 -20.23 -43.23 7.77
CA THR A 414 -21.24 -44.10 7.15
C THR A 414 -22.54 -44.17 7.94
N HIS A 415 -22.50 -44.04 9.28
CA HIS A 415 -23.69 -44.17 10.13
C HIS A 415 -23.58 -43.41 11.46
N ASP A 416 -24.67 -42.78 11.89
CA ASP A 416 -24.79 -42.13 13.22
C ASP A 416 -24.67 -43.10 14.40
N ALA A 417 -24.78 -44.42 14.16
CA ALA A 417 -24.60 -45.45 15.17
C ALA A 417 -23.17 -45.46 15.71
N LEU A 418 -22.19 -45.01 14.91
CA LEU A 418 -20.81 -44.84 15.34
C LEU A 418 -20.69 -43.81 16.47
N PHE A 419 -21.49 -42.76 16.50
CA PHE A 419 -21.45 -41.77 17.59
C PHE A 419 -21.96 -42.32 18.93
N ARG A 420 -22.87 -43.31 18.89
CA ARG A 420 -23.55 -43.85 20.09
C ARG A 420 -22.96 -45.16 20.58
N GLN A 421 -22.58 -46.05 19.68
CA GLN A 421 -22.17 -47.42 19.99
C GLN A 421 -20.65 -47.60 20.01
N TRP A 422 -19.88 -46.69 19.39
CA TRP A 422 -18.43 -46.69 19.51
C TRP A 422 -17.98 -45.84 20.70
N HIS A 423 -17.78 -46.50 21.85
CA HIS A 423 -17.50 -45.82 23.12
C HIS A 423 -16.30 -44.86 23.08
N ARG A 424 -15.25 -45.18 22.30
CA ARG A 424 -14.07 -44.32 22.16
C ARG A 424 -14.38 -43.01 21.45
N LEU A 425 -15.09 -43.06 20.31
CA LEU A 425 -15.48 -41.86 19.58
C LEU A 425 -16.43 -40.99 20.41
N ALA A 426 -17.38 -41.59 21.13
CA ALA A 426 -18.26 -40.87 22.04
C ALA A 426 -17.50 -40.13 23.15
N ALA A 427 -16.49 -40.77 23.76
CA ALA A 427 -15.64 -40.14 24.78
C ALA A 427 -14.82 -38.98 24.21
N LEU A 428 -14.27 -39.13 22.99
CA LEU A 428 -13.52 -38.08 22.30
C LEU A 428 -14.37 -36.86 21.97
N ILE A 429 -15.63 -37.07 21.54
CA ILE A 429 -16.59 -36.00 21.25
C ILE A 429 -16.90 -35.22 22.53
N ASN A 430 -17.25 -35.92 23.61
CA ASN A 430 -17.57 -35.29 24.90
C ASN A 430 -16.39 -34.48 25.47
N ALA A 431 -15.16 -34.98 25.33
CA ALA A 431 -13.97 -34.26 25.77
C ALA A 431 -13.66 -32.98 24.98
N ASN A 432 -14.26 -32.81 23.78
CA ASN A 432 -14.01 -31.67 22.88
C ASN A 432 -15.29 -30.89 22.54
N GLU A 433 -16.38 -31.05 23.31
CA GLU A 433 -17.70 -30.50 23.00
C GLU A 433 -17.67 -28.97 22.77
N GLU A 434 -17.11 -28.21 23.71
CA GLU A 434 -17.01 -26.74 23.62
C GLU A 434 -16.19 -26.28 22.40
N ARG A 435 -15.10 -27.01 22.10
CA ARG A 435 -14.23 -26.74 20.95
C ARG A 435 -14.98 -27.01 19.63
N LEU A 436 -15.71 -28.11 19.54
CA LEU A 436 -16.52 -28.45 18.36
C LEU A 436 -17.64 -27.44 18.12
N HIS A 437 -18.26 -26.90 19.18
CA HIS A 437 -19.23 -25.81 19.05
C HIS A 437 -18.63 -24.53 18.47
N ARG A 438 -17.45 -24.12 18.95
CA ARG A 438 -16.76 -22.92 18.43
C ARG A 438 -16.39 -23.08 16.95
N ILE A 439 -15.89 -24.27 16.56
CA ILE A 439 -15.58 -24.59 15.16
C ILE A 439 -16.84 -24.55 14.30
N THR A 440 -17.92 -25.21 14.73
CA THR A 440 -19.16 -25.27 13.95
C THR A 440 -19.77 -23.87 13.75
N ARG A 441 -19.73 -23.01 14.77
CA ARG A 441 -20.20 -21.61 14.68
C ARG A 441 -19.38 -20.79 13.68
N LEU A 442 -18.05 -20.94 13.69
CA LEU A 442 -17.16 -20.25 12.75
C LEU A 442 -17.39 -20.71 11.31
N GLU A 443 -17.56 -22.02 11.10
CA GLU A 443 -17.80 -22.58 9.76
C GLU A 443 -19.17 -22.23 9.19
N HIS A 444 -20.21 -22.21 10.02
CA HIS A 444 -21.52 -21.74 9.60
C HIS A 444 -21.46 -20.27 9.15
N ARG A 445 -20.72 -19.43 9.87
CA ARG A 445 -20.50 -18.02 9.50
C ARG A 445 -19.67 -17.89 8.23
N ALA A 446 -18.65 -18.73 8.04
CA ALA A 446 -17.87 -18.77 6.81
C ALA A 446 -18.70 -19.21 5.60
N ALA A 447 -19.60 -20.18 5.77
CA ALA A 447 -20.51 -20.62 4.72
C ALA A 447 -21.52 -19.51 4.35
N ALA A 448 -22.05 -18.78 5.34
CA ALA A 448 -22.92 -17.63 5.12
C ALA A 448 -22.21 -16.51 4.34
N TRP A 449 -20.98 -16.16 4.74
CA TRP A 449 -20.16 -15.16 4.05
C TRP A 449 -19.78 -15.59 2.63
N GLN A 450 -19.43 -16.86 2.39
CA GLN A 450 -19.16 -17.35 1.03
C GLN A 450 -20.40 -17.30 0.13
N ALA A 451 -21.59 -17.58 0.69
CA ALA A 451 -22.85 -17.49 -0.05
C ALA A 451 -23.22 -16.04 -0.38
N ASN A 452 -22.84 -15.08 0.47
CA ASN A 452 -23.03 -13.66 0.23
C ASN A 452 -21.85 -12.82 0.76
N PRO A 453 -20.83 -12.55 -0.06
CA PRO A 453 -19.66 -11.79 0.38
C PRO A 453 -19.92 -10.33 0.76
N GLN A 454 -21.14 -9.81 0.52
CA GLN A 454 -21.53 -8.43 0.82
C GLN A 454 -22.19 -8.25 2.20
N THR A 455 -22.44 -9.31 2.97
CA THR A 455 -22.97 -9.19 4.34
C THR A 455 -21.88 -8.81 5.35
N ASP A 456 -22.27 -8.12 6.44
CA ASP A 456 -21.43 -7.69 7.57
C ASP A 456 -20.96 -8.87 8.45
N ASP A 457 -20.79 -10.05 7.83
CA ASP A 457 -20.45 -11.32 8.45
C ASP A 457 -18.95 -11.45 8.77
N LEU A 458 -18.13 -10.48 8.38
CA LEU A 458 -16.72 -10.41 8.79
C LEU A 458 -16.60 -10.30 10.31
N LEU A 459 -15.57 -10.93 10.85
CA LEU A 459 -15.29 -10.94 12.28
C LEU A 459 -14.58 -9.64 12.67
N ARG A 460 -15.03 -8.98 13.74
CA ARG A 460 -14.42 -7.74 14.26
C ARG A 460 -14.17 -7.83 15.77
N GLY A 461 -13.15 -7.13 16.26
CA GLY A 461 -12.82 -7.02 17.68
C GLY A 461 -12.64 -8.37 18.37
N GLN A 462 -13.30 -8.57 19.52
CA GLN A 462 -13.17 -9.79 20.32
C GLN A 462 -13.52 -11.07 19.54
N THR A 463 -14.49 -10.99 18.62
CA THR A 463 -14.90 -12.17 17.83
C THR A 463 -13.83 -12.62 16.84
N LEU A 464 -12.99 -11.70 16.34
CA LEU A 464 -11.84 -12.03 15.52
C LEU A 464 -10.71 -12.61 16.39
N ALA A 465 -10.44 -12.01 17.56
CA ALA A 465 -9.44 -12.50 18.50
C ALA A 465 -9.73 -13.95 18.95
N ASP A 466 -10.98 -14.24 19.33
CA ASP A 466 -11.41 -15.58 19.75
C ASP A 466 -11.31 -16.62 18.63
N ALA A 467 -11.50 -16.19 17.37
CA ALA A 467 -11.41 -17.06 16.20
C ALA A 467 -9.96 -17.31 15.77
N LEU A 468 -9.07 -16.32 15.92
CA LEU A 468 -7.62 -16.48 15.70
C LEU A 468 -6.98 -17.38 16.76
N ALA A 469 -7.37 -17.25 18.02
CA ALA A 469 -6.96 -18.17 19.07
C ALA A 469 -7.39 -19.61 18.76
N LEU A 470 -8.62 -19.79 18.25
CA LEU A 470 -9.11 -21.11 17.82
C LEU A 470 -8.32 -21.65 16.61
N ALA A 471 -7.97 -20.79 15.65
CA ALA A 471 -7.19 -21.17 14.47
C ALA A 471 -5.75 -21.60 14.80
N ALA A 472 -5.17 -21.08 15.89
CA ALA A 472 -3.85 -21.48 16.36
C ALA A 472 -3.85 -22.88 16.99
N GLU A 473 -4.98 -23.33 17.54
CA GLU A 473 -5.12 -24.64 18.21
C GLU A 473 -5.57 -25.76 17.26
N VAL A 474 -6.31 -25.45 16.19
CA VAL A 474 -7.01 -26.45 15.37
C VAL A 474 -6.91 -26.16 13.88
N THR A 475 -6.80 -27.21 13.07
CA THR A 475 -6.91 -27.12 11.61
C THR A 475 -8.35 -26.80 11.17
N LEU A 476 -8.59 -25.56 10.77
CA LEU A 476 -9.87 -25.08 10.23
C LEU A 476 -10.05 -25.42 8.74
N SER A 477 -11.30 -25.44 8.26
CA SER A 477 -11.63 -25.57 6.84
C SER A 477 -11.12 -24.41 6.00
N THR A 478 -10.96 -24.63 4.69
CA THR A 478 -10.51 -23.57 3.75
C THR A 478 -11.45 -22.36 3.74
N ALA A 479 -12.76 -22.58 3.88
CA ALA A 479 -13.74 -21.50 3.96
C ALA A 479 -13.56 -20.64 5.22
N ALA A 480 -13.32 -21.26 6.38
CA ALA A 480 -13.08 -20.55 7.63
C ALA A 480 -11.75 -19.77 7.61
N ARG A 481 -10.70 -20.31 6.98
CA ARG A 481 -9.44 -19.57 6.77
C ARG A 481 -9.62 -18.35 5.88
N GLN A 482 -10.32 -18.49 4.75
CA GLN A 482 -10.62 -17.36 3.86
C GLN A 482 -11.42 -16.26 4.56
N LEU A 483 -12.40 -16.63 5.41
CA LEU A 483 -13.13 -15.66 6.24
C LEU A 483 -12.19 -14.95 7.22
N LEU A 484 -11.28 -15.68 7.88
CA LEU A 484 -10.32 -15.11 8.82
C LEU A 484 -9.35 -14.16 8.13
N ASP A 485 -8.75 -14.56 7.00
CA ASP A 485 -7.82 -13.73 6.23
C ASP A 485 -8.52 -12.45 5.74
N ALA A 486 -9.74 -12.57 5.20
CA ALA A 486 -10.55 -11.42 4.78
C ALA A 486 -10.94 -10.51 5.96
N SER A 487 -11.24 -11.10 7.13
CA SER A 487 -11.56 -10.35 8.35
C SER A 487 -10.34 -9.64 8.91
N GLN A 488 -9.16 -10.28 8.90
CA GLN A 488 -7.89 -9.68 9.33
C GLN A 488 -7.48 -8.53 8.41
N GLU A 489 -7.55 -8.73 7.09
CA GLU A 489 -7.22 -7.69 6.11
C GLU A 489 -8.16 -6.48 6.26
N THR A 490 -9.46 -6.73 6.43
CA THR A 490 -10.45 -5.66 6.65
C THR A 490 -10.22 -4.95 7.98
N ASP A 491 -9.96 -5.66 9.08
CA ASP A 491 -9.64 -5.07 10.39
C ASP A 491 -8.36 -4.22 10.33
N HIS A 492 -7.32 -4.72 9.66
CA HIS A 492 -6.07 -3.99 9.44
C HIS A 492 -6.31 -2.71 8.62
N GLN A 493 -7.08 -2.78 7.53
CA GLN A 493 -7.45 -1.62 6.72
C GLN A 493 -8.33 -0.62 7.48
N ASP A 494 -9.27 -1.08 8.30
CA ASP A 494 -10.14 -0.22 9.12
C ASP A 494 -9.33 0.51 10.20
N ARG A 495 -8.39 -0.20 10.85
CA ARG A 495 -7.46 0.38 11.84
C ARG A 495 -6.42 1.32 11.21
N ALA A 496 -5.93 1.02 10.01
CA ALA A 496 -5.08 1.94 9.26
C ALA A 496 -5.85 3.22 8.88
N ARG A 497 -7.09 3.09 8.36
CA ARG A 497 -7.98 4.24 8.11
C ARG A 497 -8.32 5.02 9.37
N GLN A 498 -8.34 4.38 10.54
CA GLN A 498 -8.49 5.05 11.83
C GLN A 498 -7.21 5.82 12.21
N SER A 499 -6.03 5.21 12.04
CA SER A 499 -4.72 5.86 12.26
C SER A 499 -4.58 7.14 11.44
N GLU A 500 -4.93 7.08 10.15
CA GLU A 500 -4.91 8.24 9.27
C GLU A 500 -5.88 9.34 9.70
N ARG A 501 -7.12 8.99 10.08
CA ARG A 501 -8.09 9.97 10.60
C ARG A 501 -7.59 10.67 11.86
N VAL A 502 -6.97 9.93 12.79
CA VAL A 502 -6.39 10.51 14.01
C VAL A 502 -5.22 11.44 13.67
N ALA A 503 -4.38 11.08 12.70
CA ALA A 503 -3.31 11.95 12.21
C ALA A 503 -3.88 13.24 11.56
N GLU A 504 -4.94 13.14 10.77
CA GLU A 504 -5.65 14.31 10.20
C GLU A 504 -6.22 15.22 11.31
N PHE A 505 -6.82 14.66 12.36
CA PHE A 505 -7.27 15.44 13.50
C PHE A 505 -6.13 16.12 14.24
N ALA A 506 -4.99 15.44 14.43
CA ALA A 506 -3.79 16.04 15.01
C ALA A 506 -3.33 17.27 14.21
N GLN A 507 -3.35 17.19 12.86
CA GLN A 507 -3.00 18.34 12.02
C GLN A 507 -3.99 19.51 12.13
N GLN A 508 -5.30 19.23 12.26
CA GLN A 508 -6.32 20.27 12.40
C GLN A 508 -6.20 21.03 13.72
N VAL A 509 -5.88 20.31 14.81
CA VAL A 509 -5.80 20.89 16.16
C VAL A 509 -4.43 21.53 16.45
N ARG A 510 -3.39 21.25 15.64
CA ARG A 510 -2.00 21.71 15.87
C ARG A 510 -1.82 23.18 16.24
N ARG A 511 -2.63 24.08 15.66
CA ARG A 511 -2.56 25.54 15.93
C ARG A 511 -3.34 25.96 17.17
N GLN A 512 -4.33 25.16 17.58
CA GLN A 512 -5.18 25.43 18.74
C GLN A 512 -4.56 24.84 20.01
N ASP A 513 -4.08 23.61 19.93
CA ASP A 513 -3.46 22.87 21.04
C ASP A 513 -2.37 21.93 20.49
N HIS A 514 -1.12 22.37 20.63
CA HIS A 514 0.04 21.63 20.13
C HIS A 514 0.27 20.33 20.93
N ASP A 515 0.10 20.37 22.25
CA ASP A 515 0.33 19.22 23.13
C ASP A 515 -0.68 18.10 22.83
N LEU A 516 -1.94 18.45 22.60
CA LEU A 516 -2.97 17.50 22.17
C LEU A 516 -2.66 16.91 20.80
N ALA A 517 -2.20 17.73 19.85
CA ALA A 517 -1.82 17.24 18.51
C ALA A 517 -0.67 16.23 18.58
N VAL A 518 0.37 16.49 19.39
CA VAL A 518 1.49 15.56 19.60
C VAL A 518 1.00 14.26 20.24
N ALA A 519 0.14 14.34 21.26
CA ALA A 519 -0.45 13.18 21.93
C ALA A 519 -1.28 12.31 20.98
N LEU A 520 -2.10 12.93 20.12
CA LEU A 520 -2.90 12.22 19.10
C LEU A 520 -2.00 11.52 18.07
N ALA A 521 -1.00 12.22 17.53
CA ALA A 521 -0.08 11.66 16.54
C ALA A 521 0.79 10.53 17.13
N HIS A 522 1.21 10.66 18.39
CA HIS A 522 1.92 9.61 19.11
C HIS A 522 1.05 8.36 19.32
N THR A 523 -0.19 8.56 19.77
CA THR A 523 -1.15 7.46 19.98
C THR A 523 -1.47 6.73 18.67
N ALA A 524 -1.63 7.46 17.56
CA ALA A 524 -1.88 6.88 16.24
C ALA A 524 -0.73 5.98 15.74
N LEU A 525 0.50 6.19 16.20
CA LEU A 525 1.66 5.38 15.82
C LEU A 525 1.92 4.19 16.74
N HIS A 526 1.61 4.32 18.03
CA HIS A 526 1.91 3.29 19.02
C HIS A 526 0.75 2.32 19.27
N GLU A 527 -0.50 2.77 19.16
CA GLU A 527 -1.69 1.93 19.43
C GLU A 527 -2.38 1.41 18.15
N LEU A 528 -2.14 2.05 17.00
CA LEU A 528 -2.72 1.70 15.70
C LEU A 528 -1.61 1.30 14.70
N PRO A 529 -1.95 0.63 13.58
CA PRO A 529 -0.98 0.31 12.54
C PRO A 529 -0.26 1.59 12.06
N PRO A 530 1.07 1.58 11.94
CA PRO A 530 1.82 2.74 11.49
C PRO A 530 1.47 3.04 10.04
N THR A 531 1.09 4.28 9.77
CA THR A 531 0.81 4.79 8.42
C THR A 531 1.78 5.92 8.08
N PRO A 532 2.07 6.17 6.79
CA PRO A 532 2.91 7.30 6.38
C PRO A 532 2.36 8.64 6.90
N ALA A 533 1.03 8.80 6.92
CA ALA A 533 0.37 9.98 7.43
C ALA A 533 0.60 10.20 8.93
N ALA A 534 0.45 9.16 9.75
CA ALA A 534 0.71 9.24 11.19
C ALA A 534 2.19 9.50 11.49
N THR A 535 3.09 8.85 10.73
CA THR A 535 4.55 8.99 10.88
C THR A 535 5.00 10.42 10.57
N MET A 536 4.56 10.94 9.41
CA MET A 536 4.89 12.30 8.98
C MET A 536 4.23 13.37 9.84
N THR A 537 3.01 13.14 10.34
CA THR A 537 2.34 14.09 11.22
C THR A 537 3.07 14.19 12.56
N ARG A 538 3.44 13.06 13.18
CA ARG A 538 4.23 13.09 14.42
C ARG A 538 5.58 13.76 14.19
N TRP A 539 6.28 13.37 13.13
CA TRP A 539 7.56 13.99 12.78
C TRP A 539 7.39 15.50 12.59
N ALA A 540 6.42 15.98 11.83
CA ALA A 540 6.24 17.41 11.58
C ALA A 540 5.90 18.20 12.86
N LEU A 541 5.20 17.58 13.82
CA LEU A 541 4.87 18.22 15.10
C LEU A 541 6.09 18.30 16.04
N THR A 542 6.98 17.32 16.02
CA THR A 542 8.16 17.28 16.91
C THR A 542 9.47 17.73 16.24
N ALA A 543 9.46 17.91 14.92
CA ALA A 543 10.65 18.21 14.15
C ALA A 543 11.19 19.60 14.48
N THR A 544 12.37 19.63 15.10
CA THR A 544 13.12 20.86 15.32
C THR A 544 14.09 21.09 14.14
N PRO A 545 13.99 22.23 13.43
CA PRO A 545 14.93 22.53 12.35
C PRO A 545 16.34 22.70 12.90
N ARG A 546 17.32 22.05 12.26
CA ARG A 546 18.71 22.49 12.39
C ARG A 546 18.87 23.78 11.59
N THR A 547 19.15 24.87 12.28
CA THR A 547 19.39 26.18 11.68
C THR A 547 20.87 26.34 11.36
N ARG A 548 21.19 26.55 10.08
CA ARG A 548 22.52 26.93 9.59
C ARG A 548 22.42 28.27 8.87
N ARG A 549 23.55 28.95 8.66
CA ARG A 549 23.61 30.16 7.83
C ARG A 549 24.79 30.07 6.90
N LEU A 550 24.59 30.40 5.62
CA LEU A 550 25.67 30.56 4.67
C LEU A 550 26.56 31.73 5.11
N LYS A 551 27.87 31.54 5.04
CA LYS A 551 28.86 32.60 5.29
C LYS A 551 28.92 33.56 4.11
N ILE A 552 27.88 34.36 3.97
CA ILE A 552 27.76 35.41 2.95
C ILE A 552 27.93 36.78 3.60
N GLY A 553 28.32 37.78 2.79
CA GLY A 553 28.41 39.16 3.21
C GLY A 553 27.07 39.76 3.64
N HIS A 554 27.05 41.09 3.84
CA HIS A 554 25.84 41.81 4.22
C HIS A 554 24.72 41.67 3.21
N THR A 555 23.49 41.53 3.72
CA THR A 555 22.26 41.46 2.92
C THR A 555 21.36 42.67 3.13
N THR A 556 21.60 43.44 4.20
CA THR A 556 20.85 44.64 4.56
C THR A 556 21.76 45.87 4.66
N GLY A 557 21.17 47.03 4.95
CA GLY A 557 21.88 48.30 5.06
C GLY A 557 23.01 48.27 6.08
N ILE A 558 24.19 48.75 5.71
CA ILE A 558 25.32 48.84 6.66
C ILE A 558 25.12 50.08 7.53
N THR A 559 25.39 49.93 8.81
CA THR A 559 25.20 50.96 9.84
C THR A 559 26.52 51.38 10.47
N SER A 560 27.49 50.47 10.56
CA SER A 560 28.77 50.73 11.18
C SER A 560 29.89 49.98 10.48
N ALA A 561 31.06 50.61 10.41
CA ALA A 561 32.29 50.07 9.85
C ALA A 561 33.47 50.51 10.71
N VAL A 562 34.40 49.61 10.99
CA VAL A 562 35.62 49.88 11.77
C VAL A 562 36.77 49.05 11.22
N TRP A 563 37.96 49.64 11.10
CA TRP A 563 39.17 48.89 10.76
C TRP A 563 39.80 48.32 12.02
N LEU A 564 40.18 47.05 11.97
CA LEU A 564 40.81 46.36 13.09
C LEU A 564 42.30 46.74 13.16
N PRO A 565 42.80 47.21 14.32
CA PRO A 565 44.19 47.65 14.48
C PRO A 565 45.23 46.54 14.19
N ASP A 566 44.95 45.31 14.65
CA ASP A 566 45.94 44.23 14.69
C ASP A 566 45.92 43.29 13.47
N LYS A 567 44.84 43.31 12.67
CA LYS A 567 44.57 42.29 11.64
C LYS A 567 44.57 42.81 10.19
N GLN A 568 44.85 44.11 9.95
CA GLN A 568 44.69 44.77 8.65
C GLN A 568 43.41 44.27 7.92
N GLY A 569 42.26 44.56 8.54
CA GLY A 569 40.97 44.09 8.05
C GLY A 569 39.84 45.04 8.42
N LEU A 570 38.85 45.13 7.54
CA LEU A 570 37.65 45.94 7.75
C LEU A 570 36.58 45.08 8.41
N ARG A 571 35.99 45.53 9.51
CA ARG A 571 34.82 44.90 10.12
C ARG A 571 33.61 45.80 9.90
N THR A 572 32.51 45.24 9.41
CA THR A 572 31.28 45.99 9.14
C THR A 572 30.08 45.30 9.75
N ALA A 573 29.12 46.09 10.22
CA ALA A 573 27.85 45.63 10.79
C ALA A 573 26.66 46.18 10.00
N ASP A 574 25.61 45.37 9.89
CA ASP A 574 24.35 45.77 9.26
C ASP A 574 23.23 46.03 10.28
N LYS A 575 22.10 46.52 9.77
CA LYS A 575 20.88 46.79 10.54
C LYS A 575 20.29 45.57 11.22
N MET A 576 20.62 44.36 10.79
CA MET A 576 20.09 43.11 11.34
C MET A 576 21.07 42.43 12.31
N GLY A 577 22.14 43.13 12.72
CA GLY A 577 23.12 42.59 13.67
C GLY A 577 24.07 41.56 13.07
N ARG A 578 24.16 41.47 11.73
CA ARG A 578 25.22 40.70 11.05
C ARG A 578 26.51 41.49 11.12
N VAL A 579 27.61 40.83 11.45
CA VAL A 579 28.96 41.37 11.43
C VAL A 579 29.80 40.57 10.45
N CYS A 580 30.42 41.25 9.50
CA CYS A 580 31.33 40.67 8.53
C CYS A 580 32.73 41.23 8.75
N THR A 581 33.73 40.36 8.86
CA THR A 581 35.15 40.74 8.85
C THR A 581 35.73 40.44 7.47
N TRP A 582 36.32 41.46 6.87
CA TRP A 582 36.94 41.45 5.55
C TRP A 582 38.44 41.63 5.72
N ASP A 583 39.25 40.80 5.07
CA ASP A 583 40.67 41.06 4.99
C ASP A 583 40.98 42.22 4.02
N ASP A 584 42.25 42.62 4.00
CA ASP A 584 42.79 43.61 3.07
C ASP A 584 42.57 43.30 1.58
N THR A 585 42.43 42.02 1.23
CA THR A 585 42.15 41.61 -0.14
C THR A 585 40.66 41.72 -0.47
N GLY A 586 39.81 42.05 0.50
CA GLY A 586 38.36 42.09 0.35
C GLY A 586 37.72 40.71 0.38
N ARG A 587 38.43 39.70 0.89
CA ARG A 587 37.90 38.36 1.15
C ARG A 587 37.22 38.36 2.51
N LEU A 588 36.05 37.71 2.56
CA LEU A 588 35.29 37.51 3.79
C LEU A 588 35.99 36.44 4.64
N THR A 589 36.45 36.80 5.83
CA THR A 589 37.19 35.89 6.73
C THR A 589 36.31 35.34 7.85
N GLU A 590 35.36 36.14 8.32
CA GLU A 590 34.53 35.82 9.48
C GLU A 590 33.14 36.42 9.27
N VAL A 591 32.11 35.64 9.58
CA VAL A 591 30.72 36.11 9.65
C VAL A 591 30.18 35.74 11.00
N ALA A 592 29.63 36.73 11.67
CA ALA A 592 29.20 36.65 13.04
C ALA A 592 27.79 37.26 13.12
N PHE A 593 26.91 36.71 13.95
CA PHE A 593 25.52 37.14 14.04
C PHE A 593 25.15 37.36 15.50
N ALA A 594 24.57 38.53 15.78
CA ALA A 594 23.82 38.70 17.01
C ALA A 594 22.46 37.97 16.88
N ASP A 595 22.10 37.18 17.88
CA ASP A 595 20.93 36.30 17.85
C ASP A 595 19.65 37.07 18.19
N MET A 596 19.11 37.87 17.24
CA MET A 596 17.95 38.75 17.45
C MET A 596 17.13 38.97 16.16
N GLU A 597 15.80 39.12 16.30
CA GLU A 597 14.85 39.19 15.17
C GLU A 597 14.70 40.58 14.51
N ALA A 598 15.14 41.66 15.15
CA ALA A 598 15.20 42.98 14.53
C ALA A 598 16.08 43.93 15.35
N CYS A 599 17.01 44.65 14.69
CA CYS A 599 17.78 45.72 15.31
C CYS A 599 17.50 47.06 14.59
N GLY A 600 17.50 48.15 15.34
CA GLY A 600 17.30 49.50 14.78
C GLY A 600 18.62 50.13 14.32
N HIS A 601 19.57 50.20 15.26
CA HIS A 601 20.91 50.75 15.08
C HIS A 601 21.94 49.76 15.61
N THR A 602 23.06 49.62 14.89
CA THR A 602 24.18 48.78 15.32
C THR A 602 25.49 49.55 15.19
N LEU A 603 26.37 49.36 16.17
CA LEU A 603 27.63 50.10 16.26
C LEU A 603 28.77 49.18 16.72
N LEU A 604 29.82 49.11 15.92
CA LEU A 604 31.04 48.37 16.23
C LEU A 604 32.05 49.24 16.98
N SER A 605 32.70 48.66 17.98
CA SER A 605 33.89 49.21 18.64
C SER A 605 35.18 48.75 17.94
N SER A 606 36.29 49.43 18.24
CA SER A 606 37.65 49.12 17.75
C SER A 606 38.13 47.72 18.11
N THR A 607 37.77 47.17 19.27
CA THR A 607 38.16 45.82 19.70
C THR A 607 37.23 44.71 19.26
N GLY A 608 36.08 45.03 18.66
CA GLY A 608 35.13 44.03 18.16
C GLY A 608 34.01 43.66 19.13
N THR A 609 33.60 44.58 20.00
CA THR A 609 32.29 44.54 20.66
C THR A 609 31.25 45.25 19.79
N LEU A 610 30.11 44.61 19.59
CA LEU A 610 28.96 45.13 18.85
C LEU A 610 27.89 45.58 19.85
N ALA A 611 27.44 46.82 19.74
CA ALA A 611 26.24 47.32 20.41
C ALA A 611 25.08 47.33 19.42
N LEU A 612 23.93 46.86 19.88
CA LEU A 612 22.72 46.73 19.07
C LEU A 612 21.55 47.33 19.84
N THR A 613 20.69 48.10 19.16
CA THR A 613 19.43 48.55 19.73
C THR A 613 18.31 47.58 19.36
N GLU A 614 17.55 47.16 20.36
CA GLU A 614 16.37 46.32 20.19
C GLU A 614 15.13 47.19 19.96
N HIS A 615 14.21 46.73 19.10
CA HIS A 615 13.00 47.48 18.71
C HIS A 615 12.14 47.92 19.91
N ASP A 616 12.21 47.17 21.03
CA ASP A 616 11.51 47.44 22.28
C ASP A 616 12.43 47.45 23.52
N ARG A 617 13.22 48.53 23.65
CA ARG A 617 13.62 49.08 24.96
C ARG A 617 14.91 48.52 25.61
N GLY A 618 15.97 48.30 24.83
CA GLY A 618 17.30 48.10 25.41
C GLY A 618 18.47 48.16 24.42
N VAL A 619 19.68 48.31 24.99
CA VAL A 619 20.95 48.08 24.28
C VAL A 619 21.47 46.70 24.67
N MET A 620 21.79 45.90 23.66
CA MET A 620 22.44 44.61 23.82
C MET A 620 23.90 44.72 23.40
N LEU A 621 24.78 44.17 24.22
CA LEU A 621 26.21 44.14 23.94
C LEU A 621 26.64 42.73 23.61
N TRP A 622 27.40 42.60 22.53
CA TRP A 622 27.77 41.32 21.99
C TRP A 622 29.24 41.30 21.58
N ARG A 623 30.01 40.34 22.09
CA ARG A 623 31.42 40.16 21.71
C ARG A 623 31.50 39.33 20.44
N VAL A 624 32.03 39.93 19.38
CA VAL A 624 32.13 39.29 18.06
C VAL A 624 33.08 38.08 18.09
N ALA A 625 34.22 38.19 18.80
CA ALA A 625 35.27 37.17 18.78
C ALA A 625 34.83 35.80 19.29
N ASP A 626 34.02 35.77 20.37
CA ASP A 626 33.60 34.53 21.04
C ASP A 626 32.10 34.25 20.90
N GLY A 627 31.38 35.12 20.17
CA GLY A 627 29.94 35.05 19.99
C GLY A 627 29.11 35.24 21.26
N ARG A 628 29.72 35.72 22.36
CA ARG A 628 29.05 35.83 23.67
C ARG A 628 28.23 37.11 23.80
N ASN A 629 27.00 36.95 24.30
CA ASN A 629 26.20 38.07 24.80
C ASN A 629 26.81 38.55 26.13
N LEU A 630 27.29 39.79 26.16
CA LEU A 630 27.91 40.41 27.34
C LEU A 630 26.87 40.96 28.32
N GLY A 631 25.64 41.16 27.86
CA GLY A 631 24.54 41.59 28.70
C GLY A 631 23.54 42.48 27.99
N ARG A 632 22.35 42.59 28.59
CA ARG A 632 21.26 43.46 28.12
C ARG A 632 21.02 44.56 29.13
N ARG A 633 20.93 45.81 28.66
CA ARG A 633 20.47 46.94 29.46
C ARG A 633 19.15 47.47 28.93
N ARG A 634 18.13 47.44 29.80
CA ARG A 634 16.84 48.10 29.59
C ARG A 634 16.81 49.38 30.41
N GLY A 635 16.62 50.52 29.75
CA GLY A 635 16.30 51.79 30.41
C GLY A 635 14.83 51.81 30.86
N ALA A 636 14.52 52.60 31.88
CA ALA A 636 13.20 52.61 32.54
C ALA A 636 12.05 53.06 31.60
N LEU A 637 12.35 53.90 30.62
CA LEU A 637 11.43 54.39 29.58
C LEU A 637 12.27 54.59 28.32
N LEU A 638 12.00 53.81 27.27
CA LEU A 638 12.82 53.78 26.05
C LEU A 638 11.86 53.68 24.88
N THR A 639 11.73 54.74 24.10
CA THR A 639 10.78 54.78 22.97
C THR A 639 11.45 54.95 21.61
N SER A 640 12.68 55.51 21.54
CA SER A 640 13.49 55.59 20.31
C SER A 640 14.94 56.00 20.61
N PHE A 641 15.90 55.60 19.76
CA PHE A 641 17.30 56.03 19.80
C PHE A 641 17.57 56.97 18.60
N ASP A 642 18.06 58.19 18.85
CA ASP A 642 18.45 59.13 17.78
C ASP A 642 19.95 59.07 17.44
N SER A 643 20.80 58.85 18.45
CA SER A 643 22.26 58.78 18.26
C SER A 643 22.92 57.87 19.29
N PHE A 644 23.94 57.14 18.84
CA PHE A 644 24.69 56.17 19.62
C PHE A 644 26.17 56.18 19.19
N SER A 645 27.11 56.23 20.13
CA SER A 645 28.56 56.29 19.84
C SER A 645 29.43 55.58 20.89
N TRP A 646 30.58 55.07 20.44
CA TRP A 646 31.61 54.40 21.26
C TRP A 646 32.76 55.35 21.58
N GLY A 647 33.21 55.34 22.84
CA GLY A 647 34.46 55.96 23.31
C GLY A 647 35.43 54.86 23.73
N GLY A 648 36.31 54.48 22.80
CA GLY A 648 37.15 53.28 22.95
C GLY A 648 36.31 52.02 23.16
N ASP A 649 36.81 51.10 23.98
CA ASP A 649 36.14 49.82 24.25
C ASP A 649 35.40 49.78 25.59
N ALA A 650 35.65 50.77 26.44
CA ALA A 650 35.09 50.79 27.78
C ALA A 650 33.80 51.62 27.84
N CYS A 651 33.59 52.65 27.01
CA CYS A 651 32.48 53.58 27.19
C CYS A 651 31.56 53.66 25.97
N PHE A 652 30.24 53.70 26.17
CA PHE A 652 29.29 54.06 25.12
C PHE A 652 28.25 55.06 25.62
N ALA A 653 27.72 55.88 24.72
CA ALA A 653 26.70 56.87 25.03
C ALA A 653 25.49 56.71 24.11
N GLY A 654 24.28 56.79 24.70
CA GLY A 654 23.01 56.71 23.97
C GLY A 654 22.03 57.78 24.44
N THR A 655 21.14 58.21 23.54
CA THR A 655 20.05 59.15 23.87
C THR A 655 18.82 58.41 24.40
N PHE A 656 18.22 58.93 25.47
CA PHE A 656 17.02 58.40 26.13
C PHE A 656 15.94 59.49 26.20
N ASP A 657 14.72 59.17 25.75
CA ASP A 657 13.51 60.02 25.81
C ASP A 657 13.63 61.44 25.20
N TYR A 658 14.54 61.64 24.22
CA TYR A 658 14.88 62.97 23.67
C TYR A 658 15.30 64.01 24.73
N ARG A 659 15.64 63.58 25.96
CA ARG A 659 15.82 64.46 27.13
C ARG A 659 17.12 64.22 27.90
N ALA A 660 17.78 63.09 27.70
CA ALA A 660 19.07 62.82 28.31
C ALA A 660 19.99 61.98 27.40
N VAL A 661 21.29 62.11 27.61
CA VAL A 661 22.33 61.22 27.10
C VAL A 661 22.89 60.43 28.27
N GLU A 662 22.74 59.11 28.25
CA GLU A 662 23.30 58.23 29.27
C GLU A 662 24.64 57.67 28.79
N VAL A 663 25.63 57.72 29.68
CA VAL A 663 26.97 57.22 29.45
C VAL A 663 27.18 55.97 30.29
N TYR A 664 27.58 54.90 29.63
CA TYR A 664 27.86 53.61 30.23
C TYR A 664 29.34 53.29 30.14
N ARG A 665 29.89 52.61 31.15
CA ARG A 665 31.24 52.03 31.15
C ARG A 665 31.15 50.52 31.35
N LEU A 666 31.94 49.75 30.60
CA LEU A 666 32.06 48.31 30.71
C LEU A 666 33.10 47.98 31.79
N GLU A 667 32.63 47.36 32.86
CA GLU A 667 33.46 46.78 33.93
C GLU A 667 33.15 45.28 33.96
N ASP A 668 34.18 44.44 33.77
CA ASP A 668 34.04 42.98 33.67
C ASP A 668 32.93 42.51 32.72
N ASP A 669 32.87 43.12 31.52
CA ASP A 669 31.85 42.88 30.48
C ASP A 669 30.42 43.26 30.83
N VAL A 670 30.20 43.83 32.02
CA VAL A 670 28.90 44.33 32.45
C VAL A 670 28.85 45.84 32.22
N PRO A 671 27.88 46.36 31.44
CA PRO A 671 27.71 47.80 31.29
C PRO A 671 27.15 48.42 32.59
N GLY A 672 27.92 49.30 33.22
CA GLY A 672 27.54 50.14 34.35
C GLY A 672 27.23 51.57 33.92
N LEU A 673 26.17 52.19 34.45
CA LEU A 673 25.86 53.60 34.19
C LEU A 673 26.87 54.49 34.92
N VAL A 674 27.59 55.34 34.19
CA VAL A 674 28.56 56.29 34.74
C VAL A 674 27.89 57.62 35.08
N THR A 675 27.12 58.17 34.13
CA THR A 675 26.46 59.47 34.28
C THR A 675 25.28 59.60 33.31
N SER A 676 24.31 60.45 33.67
CA SER A 676 23.20 60.85 32.81
C SER A 676 23.24 62.36 32.61
N ILE A 677 23.34 62.79 31.36
CA ILE A 677 23.53 64.18 30.95
C ILE A 677 22.19 64.70 30.40
N PRO A 678 21.56 65.72 31.01
CA PRO A 678 20.32 66.29 30.50
C PRO A 678 20.58 67.04 29.18
N ALA A 679 19.92 66.63 28.10
CA ALA A 679 20.05 67.24 26.77
C ALA A 679 18.76 67.00 25.96
N THR A 680 18.19 68.07 25.40
CA THR A 680 16.91 68.00 24.67
C THR A 680 17.11 67.98 23.17
N ASN A 681 16.47 67.04 22.47
CA ASN A 681 16.51 66.94 21.00
C ASN A 681 17.95 66.71 20.48
N VAL A 682 18.59 65.66 21.00
CA VAL A 682 19.95 65.27 20.64
C VAL A 682 19.94 64.55 19.29
N HIS A 683 20.65 65.09 18.32
CA HIS A 683 20.68 64.57 16.96
C HIS A 683 21.94 63.74 16.64
N ALA A 684 23.07 64.02 17.29
CA ALA A 684 24.32 63.29 17.07
C ALA A 684 25.23 63.32 18.30
N THR A 685 26.00 62.26 18.48
CA THR A 685 27.01 62.11 19.54
C THR A 685 28.29 61.53 18.95
N ALA A 686 29.45 61.99 19.42
CA ALA A 686 30.75 61.46 19.01
C ALA A 686 31.77 61.58 20.14
N TRP A 687 32.56 60.54 20.34
CA TRP A 687 33.59 60.49 21.37
C TRP A 687 34.95 60.95 20.85
N SER A 688 35.74 61.58 21.73
CA SER A 688 37.16 61.82 21.47
C SER A 688 37.89 60.48 21.30
N PRO A 689 38.99 60.44 20.52
CA PRO A 689 39.78 59.21 20.32
C PRO A 689 40.33 58.62 21.62
N GLN A 690 40.55 59.47 22.64
CA GLN A 690 41.07 59.08 23.96
C GLN A 690 39.96 58.56 24.90
N GLY A 691 38.68 58.72 24.53
CA GLY A 691 37.53 58.29 25.34
C GLY A 691 37.25 59.15 26.57
N ASP A 692 37.89 60.32 26.68
CA ASP A 692 37.82 61.24 27.81
C ASP A 692 36.78 62.35 27.63
N ARG A 693 36.41 62.69 26.39
CA ARG A 693 35.42 63.74 26.06
C ARG A 693 34.32 63.20 25.16
N LEU A 694 33.08 63.63 25.40
CA LEU A 694 31.90 63.32 24.58
C LEU A 694 31.33 64.61 23.98
N ALA A 695 31.23 64.66 22.66
CA ALA A 695 30.51 65.71 21.94
C ALA A 695 29.04 65.31 21.73
N ILE A 696 28.13 66.23 22.00
CA ILE A 696 26.68 66.06 21.85
C ILE A 696 26.13 67.25 21.07
N ALA A 697 25.50 67.00 19.92
CA ALA A 697 24.78 68.01 19.15
C ALA A 697 23.28 67.94 19.47
N SER A 698 22.74 69.03 20.01
CA SER A 698 21.40 69.12 20.60
C SER A 698 20.69 70.37 20.07
N GLY A 699 19.93 70.26 18.97
CA GLY A 699 19.23 71.40 18.34
C GLY A 699 20.15 72.58 17.95
N ASP A 700 20.23 73.58 18.82
CA ASP A 700 21.03 74.81 18.72
C ASP A 700 22.33 74.81 19.54
N LEU A 701 22.63 73.70 20.23
CA LEU A 701 23.77 73.57 21.12
C LEU A 701 24.74 72.47 20.68
N LEU A 702 26.03 72.74 20.81
CA LEU A 702 27.10 71.74 20.77
C LEU A 702 27.71 71.66 22.18
N LEU A 703 27.53 70.53 22.85
CA LEU A 703 28.07 70.28 24.18
C LEU A 703 29.31 69.40 24.07
N VAL A 704 30.42 69.79 24.70
CA VAL A 704 31.60 68.94 24.86
C VAL A 704 31.79 68.70 26.35
N ILE A 705 31.75 67.43 26.76
CA ILE A 705 31.70 67.04 28.17
C ILE A 705 32.86 66.11 28.49
N GLY A 706 33.65 66.44 29.51
CA GLY A 706 34.67 65.56 30.07
C GLY A 706 34.06 64.45 30.94
N ILE A 707 34.52 63.22 30.75
CA ILE A 707 33.96 62.01 31.38
C ILE A 707 34.90 61.62 32.54
N GLY A 708 34.61 62.13 33.73
CA GLY A 708 35.38 61.86 34.96
C GLY A 708 35.65 63.10 35.81
N GLU A 709 35.78 64.27 35.16
CA GLU A 709 35.78 65.57 35.81
C GLU A 709 34.51 66.31 35.37
N GLN A 710 33.64 66.72 36.31
CA GLN A 710 32.40 67.45 36.03
C GLN A 710 32.70 68.87 35.50
N LYS A 711 33.25 68.98 34.29
CA LYS A 711 33.36 70.22 33.51
C LYS A 711 32.69 69.99 32.15
N SER A 712 31.51 70.56 31.99
CA SER A 712 30.83 70.67 30.71
C SER A 712 31.17 72.03 30.09
N GLU A 713 31.77 72.05 28.91
CA GLU A 713 31.93 73.27 28.12
C GLU A 713 30.80 73.32 27.09
N ILE A 714 29.94 74.34 27.24
CA ILE A 714 28.78 74.57 26.37
C ILE A 714 29.22 75.49 25.24
N LEU A 715 29.36 74.96 24.04
CA LEU A 715 29.59 75.75 22.84
C LEU A 715 28.24 76.15 22.26
N ARG A 716 27.79 77.36 22.59
CA ARG A 716 26.55 77.93 22.06
C ARG A 716 26.76 78.39 20.63
N GLN A 717 26.01 77.79 19.70
CA GLN A 717 25.99 78.18 18.30
C GLN A 717 24.81 79.12 18.03
N GLN A 718 24.96 80.06 17.08
CA GLN A 718 23.94 81.10 16.83
C GLN A 718 22.78 80.62 15.95
N GLU A 719 22.95 79.52 15.21
CA GLU A 719 21.93 78.96 14.32
C GLU A 719 21.63 77.50 14.69
N ALA A 720 20.34 77.16 14.82
CA ALA A 720 19.92 75.78 15.01
C ALA A 720 20.34 74.90 13.82
N TRP A 721 20.65 73.64 14.08
CA TRP A 721 21.06 72.69 13.05
C TRP A 721 19.96 71.68 12.72
N SER A 722 19.95 71.20 11.48
CA SER A 722 19.23 69.97 11.12
C SER A 722 20.20 68.87 10.72
N ASP A 723 20.03 67.70 11.36
CA ASP A 723 20.74 66.45 11.08
C ASP A 723 22.29 66.59 11.05
N PRO A 724 22.92 67.02 12.17
CA PRO A 724 24.38 67.15 12.29
C PRO A 724 25.09 65.80 12.19
N VAL A 725 26.27 65.79 11.56
CA VAL A 725 27.23 64.68 11.59
C VAL A 725 28.52 65.18 12.25
N LEU A 726 29.05 64.40 13.19
CA LEU A 726 30.21 64.75 14.01
C LEU A 726 31.37 63.77 13.75
N CYS A 727 32.60 64.27 13.69
CA CYS A 727 33.80 63.43 13.76
C CYS A 727 34.97 64.17 14.42
N TRP A 728 35.65 63.51 15.35
CA TRP A 728 36.80 64.07 16.05
C TRP A 728 38.09 63.94 15.24
N ALA A 729 39.00 64.90 15.41
CA ALA A 729 40.37 64.79 14.95
C ALA A 729 41.17 63.81 15.85
N PRO A 730 42.22 63.18 15.32
CA PRO A 730 43.07 62.26 16.09
C PRO A 730 43.75 62.90 17.30
N ASP A 731 43.94 64.21 17.29
CA ASP A 731 44.53 64.98 18.40
C ASP A 731 43.62 65.08 19.64
N GLY A 732 42.32 64.78 19.51
CA GLY A 732 41.34 64.90 20.60
C GLY A 732 40.97 66.33 20.98
N ILE A 733 41.46 67.34 20.24
CA ILE A 733 41.20 68.76 20.49
C ILE A 733 40.26 69.32 19.43
N ARG A 734 40.41 68.92 18.16
CA ARG A 734 39.59 69.45 17.06
C ARG A 734 38.37 68.57 16.78
N LEU A 735 37.22 69.20 16.53
CA LEU A 735 35.95 68.53 16.24
C LEU A 735 35.36 69.08 14.93
N ALA A 736 35.15 68.21 13.96
CA ALA A 736 34.45 68.56 12.72
C ALA A 736 32.95 68.28 12.85
N VAL A 737 32.15 69.27 12.46
CA VAL A 737 30.69 69.25 12.48
C VAL A 737 30.19 69.63 11.10
N SER A 738 29.39 68.77 10.48
CA SER A 738 28.66 69.10 9.26
C SER A 738 27.17 69.12 9.57
N ALA A 739 26.54 70.27 9.40
CA ALA A 739 25.09 70.39 9.58
C ALA A 739 24.48 71.37 8.57
N ALA A 740 23.16 71.30 8.39
CA ALA A 740 22.42 72.31 7.64
C ALA A 740 21.89 73.35 8.63
N PRO A 741 21.89 74.65 8.29
CA PRO A 741 21.16 75.63 9.08
C PRO A 741 19.67 75.26 9.08
N ALA A 742 19.08 75.15 10.27
CA ALA A 742 17.69 74.78 10.45
C ALA A 742 16.77 75.78 9.76
N PHE A 743 15.67 75.29 9.22
CA PHE A 743 14.71 76.09 8.47
C PHE A 743 14.14 77.22 9.35
N SER A 744 14.64 78.45 9.19
CA SER A 744 13.98 79.61 9.78
C SER A 744 12.71 79.87 8.96
N MET A 745 11.53 79.74 9.58
CA MET A 745 10.26 80.19 9.01
C MET A 745 10.22 81.72 8.94
N ARG A 746 11.09 82.34 8.15
CA ARG A 746 10.89 83.72 7.68
C ARG A 746 10.44 83.64 6.23
N ARG A 747 9.20 84.07 6.00
CA ARG A 747 8.59 84.29 4.69
C ARG A 747 9.53 85.13 3.81
N SER A 748 10.37 84.49 3.02
CA SER A 748 10.97 85.09 1.83
C SER A 748 10.85 84.08 0.69
N ALA A 749 10.25 84.55 -0.40
CA ALA A 749 9.91 83.77 -1.57
C ALA A 749 11.16 83.49 -2.40
N THR A 750 11.93 82.49 -2.00
CA THR A 750 12.80 81.64 -2.85
C THR A 750 13.51 80.66 -1.91
N PRO A 751 13.38 79.33 -2.09
CA PRO A 751 14.13 78.38 -1.28
C PRO A 751 15.62 78.55 -1.62
N ALA A 752 16.37 79.22 -0.73
CA ALA A 752 17.82 79.20 -0.78
C ALA A 752 18.25 77.72 -0.68
N ARG A 753 19.07 77.26 -1.62
CA ARG A 753 19.63 75.90 -1.61
C ARG A 753 20.16 75.59 -0.21
N GLU A 754 19.70 74.50 0.40
CA GLU A 754 20.24 73.93 1.63
C GLU A 754 21.75 73.65 1.46
N VAL A 755 22.62 74.58 1.88
CA VAL A 755 24.07 74.36 1.88
C VAL A 755 24.46 73.88 3.28
N ARG A 756 24.58 72.56 3.46
CA ARG A 756 25.32 72.01 4.61
C ARG A 756 26.75 72.55 4.58
N THR A 757 27.18 73.11 5.69
CA THR A 757 28.52 73.69 5.86
C THR A 757 29.30 72.81 6.84
N LEU A 758 30.57 72.59 6.54
CA LEU A 758 31.50 71.90 7.45
C LEU A 758 32.18 72.96 8.32
N TRP A 759 32.05 72.82 9.64
CA TRP A 759 32.74 73.62 10.65
C TRP A 759 33.77 72.76 11.38
N ILE A 760 34.97 73.32 11.61
CA ILE A 760 35.99 72.70 12.45
C ILE A 760 36.12 73.56 13.71
N TYR A 761 35.74 72.99 14.85
CA TYR A 761 35.88 73.62 16.16
C TYR A 761 37.17 73.16 16.82
N ASP A 762 37.85 74.11 17.43
CA ASP A 762 38.80 73.81 18.48
C ASP A 762 38.02 73.72 19.80
N THR A 763 38.06 72.57 20.47
CA THR A 763 37.21 72.31 21.64
C THR A 763 37.69 72.99 22.92
N ASP A 764 38.96 73.40 23.00
CA ASP A 764 39.48 74.12 24.17
C ASP A 764 39.19 75.63 24.07
N THR A 765 39.17 76.18 22.85
CA THR A 765 38.91 77.62 22.61
C THR A 765 37.47 77.93 22.22
N GLY A 766 36.73 76.93 21.74
CA GLY A 766 35.36 77.07 21.25
C GLY A 766 35.23 77.84 19.94
N GLN A 767 36.34 78.20 19.28
CA GLN A 767 36.33 78.95 18.03
C GLN A 767 36.20 78.01 16.82
N ALA A 768 35.36 78.38 15.86
CA ALA A 768 35.27 77.70 14.56
C ALA A 768 36.36 78.25 13.62
N ALA A 769 37.30 77.40 13.22
CA ALA A 769 38.51 77.82 12.50
C ALA A 769 38.32 77.93 10.97
N VAL A 770 37.46 77.10 10.35
CA VAL A 770 37.35 77.01 8.88
C VAL A 770 35.92 76.61 8.45
N SER A 771 35.39 77.24 7.39
CA SER A 771 34.17 76.79 6.69
C SER A 771 34.51 76.35 5.26
N ALA A 772 34.18 75.10 4.90
CA ALA A 772 34.39 74.55 3.57
C ALA A 772 33.05 74.36 2.83
N PRO A 773 32.94 74.71 1.52
CA PRO A 773 31.64 74.69 0.84
C PRO A 773 31.22 73.33 0.24
N SER A 774 29.96 73.00 0.56
CA SER A 774 28.93 72.29 -0.23
C SER A 774 28.82 70.75 -0.17
N GLY A 775 27.74 70.31 0.48
CA GLY A 775 27.12 69.00 0.31
C GLY A 775 26.52 68.46 1.61
N LEU A 776 25.34 67.84 1.57
CA LEU A 776 24.77 67.11 2.72
C LEU A 776 25.73 65.96 3.09
N ALA A 777 26.64 66.18 4.04
CA ALA A 777 27.48 65.10 4.55
C ALA A 777 26.60 64.18 5.41
N GLU A 778 26.49 62.92 5.02
CA GLU A 778 25.66 61.91 5.71
C GLU A 778 26.51 60.97 6.58
N ALA A 779 27.81 60.86 6.26
CA ALA A 779 28.81 60.18 7.05
C ALA A 779 30.14 60.92 6.91
N MET A 780 30.93 60.99 7.99
CA MET A 780 32.24 61.62 8.00
C MET A 780 33.22 60.83 8.88
N ALA A 781 34.49 60.82 8.49
CA ALA A 781 35.57 60.27 9.30
C ALA A 781 36.88 61.04 9.03
N TRP A 782 37.60 61.38 10.10
CA TRP A 782 38.90 62.03 10.04
C TRP A 782 40.00 60.99 9.82
N SER A 783 40.98 61.28 8.95
CA SER A 783 42.15 60.42 8.75
C SER A 783 43.00 60.35 10.03
N PRO A 784 43.51 59.17 10.41
CA PRO A 784 44.35 59.03 11.60
C PRO A 784 45.78 59.55 11.40
N VAL A 785 46.22 59.77 10.15
CA VAL A 785 47.61 60.12 9.82
C VAL A 785 47.72 61.53 9.24
N ASP A 786 46.78 61.90 8.37
CA ASP A 786 46.81 63.16 7.63
C ASP A 786 45.66 64.09 8.09
N ASP A 787 45.82 65.40 7.89
CA ASP A 787 44.76 66.38 8.20
C ASP A 787 43.69 66.44 7.10
N VAL A 788 43.09 65.28 6.82
CA VAL A 788 42.13 65.04 5.74
C VAL A 788 40.87 64.39 6.30
N ILE A 789 39.70 64.91 5.90
CA ILE A 789 38.39 64.36 6.26
C ILE A 789 37.76 63.68 5.05
N ALA A 790 37.37 62.42 5.22
CA ALA A 790 36.52 61.72 4.27
C ALA A 790 35.06 61.98 4.60
N TYR A 791 34.26 62.33 3.59
CA TYR A 791 32.85 62.63 3.76
C TYR A 791 32.00 62.12 2.60
N GLY A 792 30.82 61.59 2.93
CA GLY A 792 29.83 61.09 1.98
C GLY A 792 28.77 62.15 1.71
N VAL A 793 28.59 62.55 0.45
CA VAL A 793 27.68 63.63 0.05
C VAL A 793 26.51 63.10 -0.77
N ARG A 794 25.28 63.45 -0.38
CA ARG A 794 24.09 63.33 -1.23
C ARG A 794 23.88 64.59 -2.05
N ARG A 795 23.96 64.48 -3.39
CA ARG A 795 23.78 65.62 -4.32
C ARG A 795 22.34 65.73 -4.83
N THR A 796 21.73 64.60 -5.14
CA THR A 796 20.30 64.47 -5.50
C THR A 796 19.78 63.13 -4.94
N ARG A 797 18.47 62.84 -5.05
CA ARG A 797 17.90 61.54 -4.63
C ARG A 797 18.60 60.30 -5.22
N HIS A 798 19.32 60.45 -6.33
CA HIS A 798 19.96 59.33 -7.04
C HIS A 798 21.46 59.56 -7.32
N GLN A 799 22.07 60.63 -6.82
CA GLN A 799 23.49 60.90 -7.00
C GLN A 799 24.18 61.05 -5.64
N HIS A 800 25.01 60.07 -5.33
CA HIS A 800 25.82 60.03 -4.12
C HIS A 800 27.30 60.15 -4.47
N ARG A 801 28.11 60.66 -3.53
CA ARG A 801 29.55 60.87 -3.74
C ARG A 801 30.32 60.61 -2.46
N VAL A 802 31.58 60.23 -2.60
CA VAL A 802 32.56 60.28 -1.52
C VAL A 802 33.66 61.25 -1.93
N ALA A 803 34.12 62.04 -0.99
CA ALA A 803 35.12 63.06 -1.23
C ALA A 803 36.07 63.20 -0.04
N LEU A 804 37.27 63.73 -0.30
CA LEU A 804 38.31 64.03 0.68
C LEU A 804 38.52 65.53 0.76
N ILE A 805 38.38 66.14 1.93
CA ILE A 805 38.69 67.54 2.18
C ILE A 805 39.99 67.64 2.95
N ASP A 806 40.90 68.47 2.46
CA ASP A 806 42.06 68.92 3.21
C ASP A 806 41.61 70.00 4.20
N VAL A 807 41.86 69.77 5.49
CA VAL A 807 41.35 70.59 6.61
C VAL A 807 42.00 71.96 6.61
N ALA A 808 43.31 72.03 6.36
CA ALA A 808 44.08 73.28 6.39
C ALA A 808 43.67 74.25 5.27
N THR A 809 43.34 73.74 4.09
CA THR A 809 42.98 74.55 2.91
C THR A 809 41.49 74.66 2.66
N GLY A 810 40.67 73.80 3.29
CA GLY A 810 39.22 73.70 3.04
C GLY A 810 38.86 73.25 1.62
N ARG A 811 39.83 72.76 0.84
CA ARG A 811 39.63 72.35 -0.56
C ARG A 811 39.41 70.85 -0.66
N THR A 812 38.58 70.44 -1.61
CA THR A 812 38.39 69.02 -1.89
C THR A 812 39.55 68.47 -2.72
N VAL A 813 40.27 67.51 -2.14
CA VAL A 813 41.43 66.82 -2.73
C VAL A 813 40.98 65.83 -3.81
N GLU A 814 39.98 65.00 -3.50
CA GLU A 814 39.46 63.99 -4.42
C GLU A 814 37.94 63.86 -4.29
N ARG A 815 37.26 63.53 -5.40
CA ARG A 815 35.81 63.32 -5.47
C ARG A 815 35.47 62.15 -6.36
N ARG A 816 34.61 61.24 -5.90
CA ARG A 816 34.16 60.06 -6.67
C ARG A 816 32.65 59.88 -6.54
N ALA A 817 31.99 59.54 -7.64
CA ALA A 817 30.54 59.31 -7.68
C ALA A 817 30.20 57.88 -7.31
N ARG A 818 29.20 57.68 -6.46
CA ARG A 818 28.73 56.39 -5.99
C ARG A 818 27.28 56.13 -6.40
N PRO A 819 26.95 54.87 -6.71
CA PRO A 819 25.60 54.50 -7.09
C PRO A 819 24.62 54.53 -5.92
N HIS A 820 25.12 54.40 -4.69
CA HIS A 820 24.30 54.29 -3.48
C HIS A 820 24.74 55.28 -2.41
N GLN A 821 23.80 55.57 -1.52
CA GLN A 821 24.00 56.43 -0.36
C GLN A 821 24.99 55.80 0.62
N ILE A 822 25.94 56.59 1.12
CA ILE A 822 26.96 56.15 2.06
C ILE A 822 26.46 56.42 3.48
N SER A 823 26.35 55.38 4.28
CA SER A 823 25.87 55.45 5.67
C SER A 823 27.00 55.48 6.68
N THR A 824 28.17 54.93 6.35
CA THR A 824 29.32 54.87 7.26
C THR A 824 30.65 54.91 6.50
N ILE A 825 31.66 55.50 7.13
CA ILE A 825 33.01 55.67 6.59
C ILE A 825 34.00 55.33 7.70
N ALA A 826 35.00 54.52 7.40
CA ALA A 826 36.06 54.15 8.36
C ALA A 826 37.43 54.21 7.71
N TRP A 827 38.40 54.82 8.37
CA TRP A 827 39.80 54.86 7.91
C TRP A 827 40.59 53.67 8.44
N SER A 828 41.48 53.12 7.63
CA SER A 828 42.52 52.21 8.10
C SER A 828 43.51 52.96 9.00
N SER A 829 44.11 52.26 9.95
CA SER A 829 45.07 52.85 10.90
C SER A 829 46.28 53.49 10.23
N ASP A 830 46.64 53.04 9.03
CA ASP A 830 47.73 53.59 8.22
C ASP A 830 47.32 54.76 7.32
N GLY A 831 46.04 55.16 7.31
CA GLY A 831 45.51 56.25 6.48
C GLY A 831 45.48 55.96 4.97
N LYS A 832 45.82 54.75 4.52
CA LYS A 832 45.91 54.43 3.07
C LYS A 832 44.60 53.95 2.48
N ARG A 833 43.66 53.49 3.30
CA ARG A 833 42.42 52.87 2.86
C ARG A 833 41.21 53.40 3.61
N ILE A 834 40.07 53.41 2.92
CA ILE A 834 38.78 53.80 3.48
C ILE A 834 37.78 52.68 3.23
N GLY A 835 37.15 52.21 4.29
CA GLY A 835 35.99 51.31 4.23
C GLY A 835 34.72 52.15 4.12
N LEU A 836 33.91 51.85 3.11
CA LEU A 836 32.65 52.53 2.83
C LEU A 836 31.50 51.54 2.98
N GLY A 837 30.53 51.89 3.82
CA GLY A 837 29.26 51.18 3.92
C GLY A 837 28.14 52.00 3.32
N SER A 838 27.26 51.34 2.56
CA SER A 838 26.06 51.98 2.01
C SER A 838 24.82 51.80 2.89
N SER A 839 23.79 52.61 2.69
CA SER A 839 22.47 52.37 3.31
C SER A 839 21.76 51.12 2.77
N PHE A 840 22.29 50.54 1.69
CA PHE A 840 22.01 49.20 1.17
C PHE A 840 23.11 48.22 1.62
N HIS A 841 23.19 47.05 1.02
CA HIS A 841 24.16 46.01 1.41
C HIS A 841 25.61 46.23 0.98
N ASN A 842 25.93 47.29 0.23
CA ASN A 842 27.24 47.41 -0.41
C ASN A 842 28.35 47.84 0.54
N VAL A 843 29.39 47.01 0.64
CA VAL A 843 30.69 47.39 1.21
C VAL A 843 31.69 47.64 0.08
N GLU A 844 32.41 48.75 0.16
CA GLU A 844 33.53 49.05 -0.73
C GLU A 844 34.79 49.37 0.09
N ILE A 845 35.95 48.89 -0.37
CA ILE A 845 37.26 49.33 0.11
C ILE A 845 37.84 50.28 -0.94
N TRP A 846 38.13 51.50 -0.52
CA TRP A 846 38.84 52.50 -1.31
C TRP A 846 40.31 52.50 -0.94
N ASP A 847 41.17 52.19 -1.90
CA ASP A 847 42.60 52.50 -1.81
C ASP A 847 42.82 53.96 -2.21
N VAL A 848 43.17 54.80 -1.24
CA VAL A 848 43.37 56.24 -1.41
C VAL A 848 44.65 56.51 -2.22
N VAL A 849 45.70 55.71 -2.00
CA VAL A 849 47.00 55.85 -2.68
C VAL A 849 46.89 55.39 -4.13
N GLY A 850 46.34 54.18 -4.34
CA GLY A 850 46.14 53.59 -5.67
C GLY A 850 44.93 54.13 -6.43
N ARG A 851 44.11 54.98 -5.79
CA ARG A 851 42.85 55.55 -6.34
C ARG A 851 41.91 54.51 -6.94
N SER A 852 41.84 53.34 -6.33
CA SER A 852 41.03 52.22 -6.80
C SER A 852 39.93 51.88 -5.80
N PHE A 853 38.79 51.43 -6.31
CA PHE A 853 37.67 50.96 -5.48
C PHE A 853 37.48 49.49 -5.71
N ARG A 854 37.28 48.76 -4.62
CA ARG A 854 36.98 47.34 -4.62
C ARG A 854 35.64 47.12 -3.92
N ARG A 855 34.65 46.65 -4.67
CA ARG A 855 33.36 46.24 -4.11
C ARG A 855 33.49 44.83 -3.52
N LEU A 856 33.01 44.65 -2.30
CA LEU A 856 33.07 43.37 -1.60
C LEU A 856 31.83 42.52 -1.91
N PRO A 857 31.92 41.18 -1.79
CA PRO A 857 30.81 40.28 -2.11
C PRO A 857 29.68 40.38 -1.07
N THR A 858 28.71 41.26 -1.34
CA THR A 858 27.52 41.52 -0.51
C THR A 858 26.26 41.47 -1.37
N GLY A 859 25.11 41.21 -0.76
CA GLY A 859 23.81 41.17 -1.43
C GLY A 859 22.98 39.96 -1.05
N SER A 860 21.67 40.10 -1.18
CA SER A 860 20.73 39.00 -0.96
C SER A 860 20.94 37.90 -2.01
N LEU A 861 20.72 36.65 -1.59
CA LEU A 861 20.72 35.52 -2.50
C LEU A 861 19.60 35.72 -3.52
N GLY A 862 19.92 35.48 -4.79
CA GLY A 862 18.99 35.54 -5.91
C GLY A 862 18.49 34.16 -6.29
N GLU A 863 19.42 33.27 -6.66
CA GLU A 863 19.13 31.89 -7.03
C GLU A 863 20.18 30.99 -6.37
N VAL A 864 19.72 29.83 -5.88
CA VAL A 864 20.55 28.84 -5.19
C VAL A 864 20.24 27.49 -5.80
N SER A 865 21.27 26.78 -6.23
CA SER A 865 21.17 25.42 -6.73
C SER A 865 22.11 24.52 -5.94
N TRP A 866 21.54 23.52 -5.28
CA TRP A 866 22.26 22.60 -4.41
C TRP A 866 22.94 21.50 -5.23
N SER A 867 24.12 21.07 -4.78
CA SER A 867 24.69 19.81 -5.20
C SER A 867 23.77 18.66 -4.73
N PRO A 868 23.79 17.50 -5.42
CA PRO A 868 22.97 16.37 -5.01
C PRO A 868 23.20 16.04 -3.54
N ASP A 869 24.44 15.90 -3.09
CA ASP A 869 24.78 15.57 -1.69
C ASP A 869 24.46 16.64 -0.63
N LEU A 870 23.88 17.79 -1.00
CA LEU A 870 23.55 18.91 -0.12
C LEU A 870 24.74 19.49 0.67
N LYS A 871 25.98 19.19 0.26
CA LYS A 871 27.21 19.72 0.89
C LYS A 871 27.69 21.01 0.25
N ARG A 872 27.32 21.25 -1.01
CA ARG A 872 27.70 22.43 -1.78
C ARG A 872 26.48 23.12 -2.35
N ALA A 873 26.53 24.44 -2.40
CA ALA A 873 25.52 25.26 -3.03
C ALA A 873 26.18 26.18 -4.06
N ALA A 874 25.70 26.13 -5.29
CA ALA A 874 26.00 27.14 -6.30
C ALA A 874 25.03 28.31 -6.10
N VAL A 875 25.58 29.48 -5.79
CA VAL A 875 24.84 30.64 -5.32
C VAL A 875 25.07 31.83 -6.23
N LYS A 876 23.98 32.46 -6.65
CA LYS A 876 23.97 33.75 -7.32
C LYS A 876 23.53 34.83 -6.34
N ARG A 877 24.32 35.90 -6.19
CA ARG A 877 23.95 37.09 -5.41
C ARG A 877 23.62 38.27 -6.31
N THR A 878 22.89 39.24 -5.76
CA THR A 878 22.53 40.46 -6.49
C THR A 878 23.80 41.27 -6.79
N ALA A 879 24.17 41.36 -8.07
CA ALA A 879 25.31 42.15 -8.58
C ALA A 879 26.73 41.71 -8.12
N THR A 880 26.94 40.41 -7.87
CA THR A 880 28.29 39.83 -7.68
C THR A 880 28.52 38.61 -8.56
N THR A 881 29.78 38.17 -8.68
CA THR A 881 30.15 36.87 -9.27
C THR A 881 29.37 35.72 -8.61
N PRO A 882 28.90 34.73 -9.40
CA PRO A 882 28.38 33.48 -8.86
C PRO A 882 29.48 32.69 -8.15
N GLU A 883 29.12 31.96 -7.11
CA GLU A 883 30.06 31.24 -6.24
C GLU A 883 29.55 29.86 -5.88
N ILE A 884 30.46 28.91 -5.68
CA ILE A 884 30.17 27.64 -5.01
C ILE A 884 30.62 27.76 -3.56
N ILE A 885 29.71 27.46 -2.64
CA ILE A 885 29.89 27.56 -1.19
C ILE A 885 29.69 26.17 -0.57
N GLU A 886 30.57 25.74 0.32
CA GLU A 886 30.35 24.54 1.14
C GLU A 886 29.58 24.90 2.42
N THR A 887 28.69 24.01 2.87
CA THR A 887 27.80 24.26 4.00
C THR A 887 28.47 24.14 5.36
N ASP A 888 29.41 23.20 5.50
CA ASP A 888 29.89 22.75 6.81
C ASP A 888 31.27 23.29 7.18
N GLU A 889 32.03 23.83 6.22
CA GLU A 889 33.38 24.34 6.45
C GLU A 889 33.49 25.85 6.23
N ALA A 890 34.47 26.47 6.89
CA ALA A 890 34.90 27.84 6.60
C ALA A 890 35.74 27.88 5.30
N THR A 891 35.36 27.12 4.28
CA THR A 891 36.05 27.14 3.01
C THR A 891 35.65 28.35 2.21
N LEU A 892 36.63 28.79 1.45
CA LEU A 892 36.59 30.00 0.68
C LEU A 892 35.69 29.78 -0.53
N PRO A 893 34.67 30.62 -0.79
CA PRO A 893 33.79 30.39 -1.92
C PRO A 893 34.56 30.38 -3.24
N LEU A 894 34.31 29.35 -4.04
CA LEU A 894 34.90 29.18 -5.35
C LEU A 894 34.15 30.06 -6.36
N ARG A 895 34.78 31.15 -6.79
CA ARG A 895 34.17 32.12 -7.72
C ARG A 895 34.15 31.56 -9.14
N LEU A 896 33.00 31.72 -9.80
CA LEU A 896 32.77 31.32 -11.18
C LEU A 896 32.56 32.56 -12.06
N GLY A 897 33.29 32.68 -13.16
CA GLY A 897 33.00 33.66 -14.21
C GLY A 897 33.05 35.15 -13.81
N THR A 898 32.23 35.95 -14.50
CA THR A 898 32.17 37.41 -14.36
C THR A 898 30.93 37.86 -13.59
N ASP A 899 30.95 39.11 -13.12
CA ASP A 899 29.76 39.76 -12.57
C ASP A 899 28.63 39.76 -13.63
N ASN A 900 27.36 39.66 -13.19
CA ASN A 900 26.14 39.60 -14.01
C ASN A 900 25.65 38.19 -14.45
N CYS A 901 25.76 37.20 -13.55
CA CYS A 901 25.07 35.92 -13.71
C CYS A 901 23.55 36.10 -13.56
N MET A 902 22.79 35.60 -14.52
CA MET A 902 21.33 35.65 -14.60
C MET A 902 20.67 34.35 -14.13
N SER A 903 21.24 33.18 -14.43
CA SER A 903 20.75 31.91 -13.88
C SER A 903 21.89 30.95 -13.54
N ILE A 904 21.70 30.10 -12.54
CA ILE A 904 22.68 29.11 -12.08
C ILE A 904 22.02 27.75 -11.82
N ALA A 905 22.63 26.66 -12.29
CA ALA A 905 22.12 25.31 -12.10
C ALA A 905 23.26 24.32 -11.85
N TYR A 906 23.17 23.58 -10.74
CA TYR A 906 24.04 22.46 -10.42
C TYR A 906 23.62 21.22 -11.23
N SER A 907 24.59 20.46 -11.71
CA SER A 907 24.30 19.21 -12.42
C SER A 907 23.77 18.12 -11.45
N PRO A 908 22.83 17.28 -11.90
CA PRO A 908 22.31 16.13 -11.13
C PRO A 908 23.36 15.12 -10.68
N LEU A 909 24.52 15.03 -11.37
CA LEU A 909 25.65 14.18 -10.98
C LEU A 909 26.63 14.88 -10.02
N GLY A 910 26.45 16.17 -9.76
CA GLY A 910 27.25 16.94 -8.80
C GLY A 910 28.66 17.34 -9.27
N ASN A 911 29.02 17.05 -10.51
CA ASN A 911 30.35 17.31 -11.06
C ASN A 911 30.47 18.66 -11.81
N LEU A 912 29.35 19.22 -12.28
CA LEU A 912 29.32 20.42 -13.11
C LEU A 912 28.38 21.50 -12.55
N VAL A 913 28.67 22.76 -12.86
CA VAL A 913 27.78 23.90 -12.60
C VAL A 913 27.64 24.73 -13.88
N ALA A 914 26.40 24.98 -14.31
CA ALA A 914 26.11 25.89 -15.41
C ALA A 914 25.75 27.26 -14.86
N THR A 915 26.34 28.30 -15.44
CA THR A 915 25.97 29.69 -15.19
C THR A 915 25.63 30.36 -16.51
N ALA A 916 24.54 31.11 -16.54
CA ALA A 916 24.18 31.93 -17.68
C ALA A 916 24.27 33.41 -17.32
N SER A 917 24.90 34.20 -18.18
CA SER A 917 24.89 35.66 -18.16
C SER A 917 24.04 36.19 -19.32
N GLN A 918 23.95 37.52 -19.45
CA GLN A 918 23.20 38.15 -20.54
C GLN A 918 23.70 37.75 -21.94
N GLU A 919 24.99 37.38 -22.07
CA GLU A 919 25.61 37.15 -23.38
C GLU A 919 26.24 35.76 -23.51
N GLN A 920 26.41 35.03 -22.40
CA GLN A 920 27.20 33.81 -22.38
C GLN A 920 26.61 32.75 -21.45
N ILE A 921 26.79 31.49 -21.82
CA ILE A 921 26.49 30.34 -20.97
C ILE A 921 27.81 29.62 -20.77
N THR A 922 28.17 29.38 -19.52
CA THR A 922 29.46 28.78 -19.15
C THR A 922 29.22 27.62 -18.21
N VAL A 923 29.87 26.49 -18.48
CA VAL A 923 29.88 25.32 -17.62
C VAL A 923 31.24 25.20 -16.96
N TRP A 924 31.20 25.01 -15.66
CA TRP A 924 32.34 24.94 -14.77
C TRP A 924 32.44 23.56 -14.17
N ASP A 925 33.66 23.13 -13.90
CA ASP A 925 33.94 22.00 -13.03
C ASP A 925 33.64 22.39 -11.58
N ALA A 926 32.77 21.64 -10.92
CA ALA A 926 32.25 22.00 -9.60
C ALA A 926 33.29 21.90 -8.46
N LEU A 927 34.36 21.13 -8.66
CA LEU A 927 35.43 20.92 -7.68
C LEU A 927 36.54 21.96 -7.84
N SER A 928 36.99 22.19 -9.07
CA SER A 928 38.15 23.04 -9.36
C SER A 928 37.79 24.46 -9.78
N GLY A 929 36.54 24.71 -10.19
CA GLY A 929 36.11 25.97 -10.81
C GLY A 929 36.70 26.19 -12.20
N ALA A 930 37.32 25.16 -12.78
CA ALA A 930 37.88 25.23 -14.11
C ALA A 930 36.75 25.32 -15.16
N LEU A 931 36.96 26.16 -16.18
CA LEU A 931 36.04 26.26 -17.30
C LEU A 931 36.05 24.95 -18.12
N ARG A 932 34.88 24.35 -18.33
CA ARG A 932 34.71 23.14 -19.16
C ARG A 932 34.18 23.46 -20.54
N ALA A 933 33.16 24.31 -20.62
CA ALA A 933 32.57 24.74 -21.87
C ALA A 933 32.04 26.17 -21.76
N GLN A 934 32.03 26.89 -22.87
CA GLN A 934 31.52 28.26 -22.96
C GLN A 934 30.84 28.49 -24.31
N TRP A 935 29.68 29.12 -24.27
CA TRP A 935 28.84 29.45 -25.43
C TRP A 935 28.44 30.92 -25.40
N GLY A 936 28.32 31.54 -26.56
CA GLY A 936 27.91 32.94 -26.73
C GLY A 936 28.96 33.81 -27.43
N ASP A 937 28.51 34.68 -28.35
CA ASP A 937 29.37 35.59 -29.09
C ASP A 937 29.83 36.75 -28.19
N ARG A 938 31.13 36.95 -28.01
CA ARG A 938 31.64 38.25 -27.52
C ARG A 938 31.39 39.29 -28.64
N PRO A 939 30.70 40.42 -28.40
CA PRO A 939 30.76 41.51 -29.34
C PRO A 939 32.22 42.00 -29.40
N ARG A 940 32.82 41.98 -30.61
CA ARG A 940 34.04 42.76 -30.84
C ARG A 940 33.69 44.21 -30.52
N PRO A 941 34.44 44.92 -29.66
CA PRO A 941 34.24 46.35 -29.49
C PRO A 941 34.72 47.04 -30.77
N THR A 942 33.83 47.17 -31.76
CA THR A 942 34.10 48.03 -32.92
C THR A 942 33.72 49.47 -32.52
N PRO A 943 34.63 50.44 -32.61
CA PRO A 943 34.48 51.76 -32.01
C PRO A 943 33.49 52.70 -32.72
N LYS A 944 32.54 52.20 -33.53
CA LYS A 944 31.74 53.05 -34.43
C LYS A 944 30.22 52.81 -34.50
N HIS A 945 29.62 51.92 -33.71
CA HIS A 945 28.15 51.77 -33.73
C HIS A 945 27.48 52.45 -32.54
N THR A 946 27.23 53.75 -32.71
CA THR A 946 26.17 54.48 -32.02
C THR A 946 24.81 54.05 -32.58
N LYS A 947 23.90 53.60 -31.70
CA LYS A 947 22.46 53.42 -31.92
C LYS A 947 22.04 52.44 -33.03
N THR A 948 22.05 51.15 -32.70
CA THR A 948 21.04 50.14 -33.10
C THR A 948 21.42 48.82 -32.41
N SER A 949 21.17 48.73 -31.10
CA SER A 949 21.31 47.47 -30.38
C SER A 949 20.09 46.61 -30.71
N THR A 950 20.24 45.57 -31.52
CA THR A 950 19.39 44.39 -31.35
C THR A 950 19.69 43.86 -29.94
N PRO A 951 18.71 43.87 -29.00
CA PRO A 951 18.96 43.38 -27.66
C PRO A 951 19.23 41.87 -27.72
N LEU A 952 20.33 41.43 -27.12
CA LEU A 952 20.63 40.02 -26.93
C LEU A 952 19.58 39.38 -26.00
N PRO A 953 19.21 38.10 -26.20
CA PRO A 953 18.25 37.41 -25.34
C PRO A 953 18.78 37.23 -23.93
N TRP A 954 17.96 37.56 -22.93
CA TRP A 954 18.28 37.28 -21.52
C TRP A 954 17.97 35.82 -21.21
N VAL A 955 18.88 35.15 -20.49
CA VAL A 955 18.63 33.80 -20.00
C VAL A 955 17.88 33.87 -18.67
N TYR A 956 16.73 33.21 -18.59
CA TYR A 956 15.86 33.22 -17.41
C TYR A 956 15.84 31.90 -16.64
N GLY A 957 16.22 30.80 -17.28
CA GLY A 957 16.23 29.49 -16.63
C GLY A 957 17.15 28.50 -17.32
N LEU A 958 17.71 27.60 -16.53
CA LEU A 958 18.59 26.51 -16.94
C LEU A 958 18.07 25.20 -16.33
N ALA A 959 18.03 24.12 -17.11
CA ALA A 959 17.77 22.78 -16.59
C ALA A 959 18.69 21.75 -17.25
N TRP A 960 19.28 20.90 -16.41
CA TRP A 960 20.16 19.82 -16.84
C TRP A 960 19.35 18.57 -17.22
N SER A 961 19.86 17.79 -18.17
CA SER A 961 19.45 16.40 -18.33
C SER A 961 19.93 15.57 -17.13
N GLY A 962 19.22 14.48 -16.79
CA GLY A 962 19.59 13.64 -15.65
C GLY A 962 20.99 13.01 -15.75
N ASP A 963 21.45 12.74 -16.97
CA ASP A 963 22.81 12.27 -17.25
C ASP A 963 23.89 13.39 -17.21
N SER A 964 23.48 14.65 -16.99
CA SER A 964 24.34 15.84 -17.01
C SER A 964 25.12 16.07 -18.30
N SER A 965 24.70 15.47 -19.43
CA SER A 965 25.37 15.64 -20.72
C SER A 965 24.80 16.79 -21.55
N ARG A 966 23.56 17.20 -21.26
CA ARG A 966 22.81 18.22 -22.01
C ARG A 966 22.21 19.28 -21.08
N LEU A 967 21.96 20.46 -21.64
CA LEU A 967 21.39 21.61 -20.94
C LEU A 967 20.29 22.25 -21.78
N VAL A 968 19.11 22.48 -21.19
CA VAL A 968 18.07 23.33 -21.76
C VAL A 968 18.21 24.73 -21.19
N VAL A 969 18.13 25.70 -22.08
CA VAL A 969 18.30 27.12 -21.79
C VAL A 969 17.08 27.86 -22.27
N HIS A 970 16.40 28.56 -21.36
CA HIS A 970 15.32 29.49 -21.71
C HIS A 970 15.85 30.90 -21.90
N THR A 971 15.59 31.44 -23.09
CA THR A 971 16.00 32.79 -23.49
C THR A 971 14.77 33.64 -23.83
N HIS A 972 14.75 34.89 -23.36
CA HIS A 972 13.67 35.83 -23.63
C HIS A 972 14.21 37.25 -23.86
N CYS A 973 13.64 37.97 -24.83
CA CYS A 973 14.05 39.33 -25.17
C CYS A 973 13.00 40.35 -24.70
N PHE A 974 13.19 40.94 -23.52
CA PHE A 974 12.20 41.89 -22.95
C PHE A 974 11.96 43.15 -23.81
N PHE A 975 12.96 43.58 -24.58
CA PHE A 975 12.91 44.76 -25.44
C PHE A 975 12.92 44.42 -26.94
N GLY A 976 12.92 43.14 -27.30
CA GLY A 976 13.00 42.65 -28.68
C GLY A 976 11.65 42.19 -29.22
N ARG A 977 11.55 42.01 -30.54
CA ARG A 977 10.40 41.35 -31.20
C ARG A 977 10.55 39.83 -31.29
N THR A 978 11.65 39.26 -30.76
CA THR A 978 11.91 37.81 -30.82
C THR A 978 11.16 37.12 -29.68
N PRO A 979 10.31 36.11 -29.98
CA PRO A 979 9.59 35.35 -28.96
C PRO A 979 10.57 34.60 -28.04
N PRO A 980 10.16 34.24 -26.82
CA PRO A 980 10.94 33.36 -25.97
C PRO A 980 11.30 32.08 -26.71
N SER A 981 12.54 31.63 -26.56
CA SER A 981 13.02 30.40 -27.19
C SER A 981 13.70 29.51 -26.18
N LEU A 982 13.44 28.21 -26.31
CA LEU A 982 14.08 27.15 -25.55
C LEU A 982 15.16 26.55 -26.44
N SER A 983 16.40 26.46 -25.96
CA SER A 983 17.49 25.87 -26.75
C SER A 983 18.16 24.75 -25.98
N VAL A 984 18.45 23.65 -26.68
CA VAL A 984 19.10 22.47 -26.11
C VAL A 984 20.54 22.41 -26.57
N TRP A 985 21.46 22.23 -25.62
CA TRP A 985 22.90 22.26 -25.84
C TRP A 985 23.55 20.98 -25.35
N ASP A 986 24.51 20.47 -26.14
CA ASP A 986 25.41 19.39 -25.74
C ASP A 986 26.61 20.00 -24.99
N VAL A 987 26.80 19.58 -23.75
CA VAL A 987 27.85 20.12 -22.89
C VAL A 987 29.23 19.59 -23.28
N THR A 988 29.30 18.34 -23.74
CA THR A 988 30.57 17.68 -24.12
C THR A 988 31.11 18.19 -25.45
N LYS A 989 30.22 18.38 -26.43
CA LYS A 989 30.58 18.87 -27.78
C LYS A 989 30.56 20.37 -27.89
N ALA A 990 30.07 21.05 -26.86
CA ALA A 990 29.88 22.49 -26.82
C ALA A 990 29.06 23.03 -28.02
N GLN A 991 27.98 22.36 -28.38
CA GLN A 991 27.17 22.69 -29.57
C GLN A 991 25.67 22.76 -29.25
N ARG A 992 24.97 23.71 -29.89
CA ARG A 992 23.51 23.77 -29.88
C ARG A 992 22.92 22.65 -30.74
N LEU A 993 22.12 21.77 -30.13
CA LEU A 993 21.48 20.63 -30.79
C LEU A 993 20.15 21.03 -31.42
N ALA A 994 19.31 21.76 -30.69
CA ALA A 994 17.97 22.13 -31.14
C ALA A 994 17.51 23.49 -30.59
N VAL A 995 16.54 24.09 -31.29
CA VAL A 995 15.76 25.24 -30.82
C VAL A 995 14.30 24.82 -30.82
N LEU A 996 13.69 24.88 -29.65
CA LEU A 996 12.31 24.56 -29.35
C LEU A 996 11.50 25.86 -29.27
N ASP A 997 10.26 25.79 -29.72
CA ASP A 997 9.33 26.92 -29.63
C ASP A 997 8.91 27.15 -28.16
N GLY A 998 9.29 28.29 -27.59
CA GLY A 998 9.00 28.65 -26.20
C GLY A 998 7.60 29.25 -25.99
N GLY A 999 6.86 29.52 -27.06
CA GLY A 999 5.56 30.22 -27.01
C GLY A 999 5.68 31.74 -26.96
N GLU A 1000 4.55 32.44 -26.91
CA GLU A 1000 4.49 33.91 -26.95
C GLU A 1000 4.64 34.55 -25.54
N GLU A 1001 4.25 33.85 -24.47
CA GLU A 1001 4.23 34.35 -23.09
C GLU A 1001 4.85 33.34 -22.09
N SER A 1002 6.05 32.85 -22.40
CA SER A 1002 6.77 31.91 -21.52
C SER A 1002 7.10 32.54 -20.16
N ALA A 1003 6.78 31.84 -19.06
CA ALA A 1003 7.06 32.25 -17.69
C ALA A 1003 8.51 31.96 -17.24
N GLY A 1004 9.31 31.28 -18.08
CA GLY A 1004 10.70 30.94 -17.78
C GLY A 1004 10.92 29.75 -16.84
N THR A 1005 9.85 29.10 -16.39
CA THR A 1005 9.89 27.85 -15.63
C THR A 1005 10.06 26.66 -16.58
N LEU A 1006 11.12 25.88 -16.37
CA LEU A 1006 11.40 24.66 -17.12
C LEU A 1006 12.04 23.60 -16.22
N ALA A 1007 11.87 22.33 -16.60
CA ALA A 1007 12.48 21.20 -15.90
C ALA A 1007 12.69 20.02 -16.86
N TRP A 1008 13.81 19.32 -16.74
CA TRP A 1008 14.06 18.07 -17.45
C TRP A 1008 13.73 16.88 -16.54
N SER A 1009 13.10 15.86 -17.08
CA SER A 1009 12.91 14.56 -16.42
C SER A 1009 14.26 13.92 -16.00
N PRO A 1010 14.32 13.26 -14.84
CA PRO A 1010 15.49 12.53 -14.37
C PRO A 1010 16.00 11.44 -15.33
N ASP A 1011 15.12 10.77 -16.06
CA ASP A 1011 15.51 9.78 -17.09
C ASP A 1011 15.96 10.41 -18.42
N SER A 1012 15.94 11.75 -18.50
CA SER A 1012 16.25 12.55 -19.69
C SER A 1012 15.28 12.38 -20.87
N SER A 1013 14.17 11.67 -20.71
CA SER A 1013 13.23 11.33 -21.80
C SER A 1013 12.34 12.49 -22.24
N LEU A 1014 12.01 13.40 -21.32
CA LEU A 1014 11.08 14.51 -21.51
C LEU A 1014 11.59 15.82 -20.92
N ILE A 1015 11.37 16.91 -21.64
CA ILE A 1015 11.60 18.30 -21.22
C ILE A 1015 10.23 18.93 -20.99
N ALA A 1016 9.99 19.52 -19.82
CA ALA A 1016 8.79 20.28 -19.51
C ALA A 1016 9.11 21.78 -19.46
N ALA A 1017 8.27 22.61 -20.08
CA ALA A 1017 8.37 24.06 -19.95
C ALA A 1017 7.00 24.73 -19.97
N VAL A 1018 6.88 25.84 -19.24
CA VAL A 1018 5.68 26.68 -19.23
C VAL A 1018 5.72 27.61 -20.45
N VAL A 1019 4.88 27.32 -21.44
CA VAL A 1019 4.83 28.02 -22.74
C VAL A 1019 3.86 29.20 -22.73
N SER A 1020 2.83 29.11 -21.89
CA SER A 1020 1.91 30.20 -21.58
C SER A 1020 1.48 30.08 -20.12
N LYS A 1021 0.87 31.16 -19.58
CA LYS A 1021 0.41 31.27 -18.19
C LYS A 1021 -0.30 30.02 -17.62
N HIS A 1022 -1.06 29.32 -18.45
CA HIS A 1022 -1.88 28.16 -18.06
C HIS A 1022 -1.57 26.90 -18.87
N SER A 1023 -0.41 26.83 -19.56
CA SER A 1023 -0.06 25.62 -20.31
C SER A 1023 1.40 25.23 -20.19
N VAL A 1024 1.60 23.93 -19.97
CA VAL A 1024 2.90 23.29 -19.91
C VAL A 1024 3.03 22.38 -21.13
N SER A 1025 4.12 22.52 -21.84
CA SER A 1025 4.43 21.70 -23.00
C SER A 1025 5.59 20.77 -22.70
N PHE A 1026 5.54 19.61 -23.34
CA PHE A 1026 6.51 18.54 -23.19
C PHE A 1026 7.17 18.25 -24.54
N TRP A 1027 8.49 18.15 -24.54
CA TRP A 1027 9.28 17.73 -25.70
C TRP A 1027 10.05 16.46 -25.38
N ARG A 1028 10.22 15.58 -26.36
CA ARG A 1028 11.07 14.40 -26.21
C ARG A 1028 12.54 14.80 -26.14
N GLY A 1029 13.28 14.21 -25.22
CA GLY A 1029 14.70 14.48 -25.01
C GLY A 1029 15.61 13.96 -26.13
N ASP A 1030 15.14 13.03 -26.95
CA ASP A 1030 15.91 12.40 -28.03
C ASP A 1030 15.83 13.17 -29.36
N ASP A 1031 14.61 13.45 -29.83
CA ASP A 1031 14.36 14.08 -31.14
C ASP A 1031 13.85 15.53 -31.02
N TYR A 1032 13.64 16.02 -29.79
CA TYR A 1032 13.18 17.39 -29.51
C TYR A 1032 11.82 17.71 -30.13
N THR A 1033 11.03 16.71 -30.51
CA THR A 1033 9.67 16.90 -31.00
C THR A 1033 8.71 17.15 -29.84
N ARG A 1034 7.69 17.97 -30.07
CA ARG A 1034 6.67 18.26 -29.07
C ARG A 1034 5.78 17.02 -28.88
N ALA A 1035 5.81 16.44 -27.68
CA ALA A 1035 5.05 15.25 -27.34
C ALA A 1035 3.63 15.61 -26.91
N HIS A 1036 3.50 16.45 -25.88
CA HIS A 1036 2.23 16.76 -25.22
C HIS A 1036 2.14 18.24 -24.88
N GLN A 1037 0.92 18.75 -24.77
CA GLN A 1037 0.63 20.05 -24.17
C GLN A 1037 -0.53 19.86 -23.21
N TRP A 1038 -0.31 20.21 -21.94
CA TRP A 1038 -1.31 20.13 -20.90
C TRP A 1038 -1.70 21.53 -20.46
N ARG A 1039 -2.99 21.70 -20.18
CA ARG A 1039 -3.54 22.93 -19.62
C ARG A 1039 -3.84 22.71 -18.15
N THR A 1040 -3.45 23.66 -17.33
CA THR A 1040 -3.85 23.69 -15.92
C THR A 1040 -5.33 24.00 -15.83
N GLU A 1041 -6.00 23.43 -14.84
CA GLU A 1041 -7.41 23.68 -14.60
C GLU A 1041 -7.63 24.74 -13.49
N GLY A 1042 -6.64 24.95 -12.61
CA GLY A 1042 -6.69 25.96 -11.55
C GLY A 1042 -6.61 27.42 -12.01
N GLU A 1043 -7.08 28.32 -11.13
CA GLU A 1043 -6.98 29.77 -11.32
C GLU A 1043 -5.59 30.27 -10.88
N GLY A 1044 -4.70 30.51 -11.83
CA GLY A 1044 -3.38 31.07 -11.55
C GLY A 1044 -2.36 30.76 -12.63
N GLU A 1045 -1.26 31.51 -12.61
CA GLU A 1045 -0.11 31.24 -13.47
C GLU A 1045 0.72 30.09 -12.90
N VAL A 1046 1.36 29.30 -13.77
CA VAL A 1046 2.26 28.23 -13.33
C VAL A 1046 3.56 28.82 -12.79
N ALA A 1047 3.76 28.76 -11.47
CA ALA A 1047 4.92 29.37 -10.82
C ALA A 1047 6.16 28.45 -10.80
N ALA A 1048 5.96 27.14 -10.57
CA ALA A 1048 7.03 26.17 -10.46
C ALA A 1048 6.63 24.80 -11.02
N LEU A 1049 7.63 24.03 -11.48
CA LEU A 1049 7.49 22.66 -11.96
C LEU A 1049 8.51 21.75 -11.27
N ALA A 1050 8.11 20.55 -10.89
CA ALA A 1050 8.99 19.54 -10.33
C ALA A 1050 8.65 18.14 -10.84
N TRP A 1051 9.67 17.43 -11.36
CA TRP A 1051 9.54 16.05 -11.81
C TRP A 1051 9.67 15.06 -10.64
N SER A 1052 8.90 13.98 -10.68
CA SER A 1052 9.13 12.84 -9.80
C SER A 1052 10.42 12.12 -10.21
N ASN A 1053 11.11 11.51 -9.24
CA ASN A 1053 12.40 10.85 -9.50
C ASN A 1053 12.29 9.64 -10.44
N ASP A 1054 11.15 8.95 -10.43
CA ASP A 1054 10.84 7.85 -11.34
C ASP A 1054 10.39 8.32 -12.74
N SER A 1055 10.33 9.64 -12.98
CA SER A 1055 9.91 10.26 -14.24
C SER A 1055 8.46 9.93 -14.67
N THR A 1056 7.62 9.41 -13.78
CA THR A 1056 6.22 9.03 -14.09
C THR A 1056 5.23 10.18 -13.84
N GLY A 1057 5.60 11.15 -13.02
CA GLY A 1057 4.75 12.26 -12.61
C GLY A 1057 5.47 13.61 -12.66
N ILE A 1058 4.68 14.67 -12.77
CA ILE A 1058 5.15 16.05 -12.68
C ILE A 1058 4.17 16.85 -11.82
N ALA A 1059 4.70 17.64 -10.90
CA ALA A 1059 3.94 18.55 -10.06
C ALA A 1059 4.07 19.98 -10.60
N ALA A 1060 2.96 20.68 -10.71
CA ALA A 1060 2.89 22.08 -11.14
C ALA A 1060 2.21 22.93 -10.07
N VAL A 1061 2.83 24.05 -9.69
CA VAL A 1061 2.17 25.05 -8.84
C VAL A 1061 1.25 25.89 -9.71
N VAL A 1062 -0.03 25.97 -9.36
CA VAL A 1062 -1.04 26.81 -10.02
C VAL A 1062 -1.66 27.73 -8.97
N GLY A 1063 -1.17 28.97 -8.90
CA GLY A 1063 -1.59 29.92 -7.86
C GLY A 1063 -1.16 29.48 -6.45
N ASN A 1064 -2.12 29.13 -5.60
CA ASN A 1064 -1.89 28.55 -4.26
C ASN A 1064 -2.15 27.04 -4.19
N GLN A 1065 -2.43 26.39 -5.33
CA GLN A 1065 -2.69 24.96 -5.43
C GLN A 1065 -1.54 24.25 -6.15
N ILE A 1066 -1.49 22.93 -6.00
CA ILE A 1066 -0.53 22.09 -6.71
C ILE A 1066 -1.30 21.02 -7.47
N GLU A 1067 -1.06 20.92 -8.77
CA GLU A 1067 -1.58 19.85 -9.62
C GLU A 1067 -0.49 18.81 -9.85
N ILE A 1068 -0.79 17.54 -9.57
CA ILE A 1068 0.09 16.41 -9.87
C ILE A 1068 -0.46 15.70 -11.10
N TRP A 1069 0.33 15.68 -12.17
CA TRP A 1069 -0.04 15.06 -13.43
C TRP A 1069 0.64 13.71 -13.59
N ASN A 1070 -0.13 12.70 -13.98
CA ASN A 1070 0.38 11.36 -14.27
C ASN A 1070 0.56 11.20 -15.78
N LEU A 1071 1.79 10.92 -16.23
CA LEU A 1071 2.12 10.81 -17.65
C LEU A 1071 1.50 9.59 -18.32
N ALA A 1072 1.40 8.46 -17.61
CA ALA A 1072 0.82 7.23 -18.17
C ALA A 1072 -0.68 7.40 -18.47
N GLN A 1073 -1.40 8.16 -17.64
CA GLN A 1073 -2.84 8.40 -17.79
C GLN A 1073 -3.18 9.66 -18.58
N GLN A 1074 -2.19 10.51 -18.89
CA GLN A 1074 -2.35 11.79 -19.61
C GLN A 1074 -3.44 12.70 -19.02
N ARG A 1075 -3.58 12.70 -17.68
CA ARG A 1075 -4.56 13.51 -16.96
C ARG A 1075 -4.02 14.00 -15.63
N ILE A 1076 -4.73 14.96 -15.05
CA ILE A 1076 -4.51 15.35 -13.66
C ILE A 1076 -4.80 14.13 -12.79
N GLY A 1077 -3.77 13.65 -12.09
CA GLY A 1077 -3.89 12.55 -11.14
C GLY A 1077 -4.57 13.05 -9.88
N MET A 1078 -4.00 14.10 -9.27
CA MET A 1078 -4.43 14.65 -7.98
C MET A 1078 -4.24 16.17 -7.89
N ARG A 1079 -4.96 16.81 -6.96
CA ARG A 1079 -4.77 18.21 -6.55
C ARG A 1079 -4.45 18.29 -5.07
N CYS A 1080 -3.41 19.05 -4.73
CA CYS A 1080 -3.08 19.38 -3.36
C CYS A 1080 -3.57 20.79 -3.04
N VAL A 1081 -4.45 20.90 -2.05
CA VAL A 1081 -5.08 22.16 -1.62
C VAL A 1081 -4.86 22.35 -0.13
N GLY A 1082 -4.32 23.50 0.27
CA GLY A 1082 -4.12 23.83 1.69
C GLY A 1082 -3.33 25.12 1.94
N HIS A 1083 -2.44 25.50 1.03
CA HIS A 1083 -1.74 26.79 1.12
C HIS A 1083 -2.71 27.98 1.01
N THR A 1084 -2.49 28.97 1.86
CA THR A 1084 -3.32 30.20 1.91
C THR A 1084 -2.72 31.34 1.08
N SER A 1085 -1.50 31.15 0.56
CA SER A 1085 -0.77 32.11 -0.27
C SER A 1085 -0.04 31.40 -1.41
N ALA A 1086 0.67 32.16 -2.24
CA ALA A 1086 1.38 31.64 -3.40
C ALA A 1086 2.50 30.67 -3.00
N VAL A 1087 2.54 29.51 -3.65
CA VAL A 1087 3.61 28.51 -3.46
C VAL A 1087 4.82 28.92 -4.29
N HIS A 1088 5.99 28.93 -3.68
CA HIS A 1088 7.21 29.39 -4.33
C HIS A 1088 8.01 28.25 -4.97
N GLN A 1089 8.10 27.11 -4.30
CA GLN A 1089 8.87 25.95 -4.79
C GLN A 1089 8.23 24.63 -4.38
N LEU A 1090 8.55 23.60 -5.17
CA LEU A 1090 8.14 22.21 -5.00
C LEU A 1090 9.34 21.30 -5.15
N ILE A 1091 9.38 20.21 -4.38
CA ILE A 1091 10.32 19.12 -4.62
C ILE A 1091 9.75 17.78 -4.20
N TRP A 1092 10.04 16.74 -4.96
CA TRP A 1092 9.64 15.37 -4.65
C TRP A 1092 10.59 14.74 -3.64
N SER A 1093 10.06 13.84 -2.82
CA SER A 1093 10.89 12.96 -2.00
C SER A 1093 11.70 12.00 -2.88
N PRO A 1094 12.85 11.50 -2.40
CA PRO A 1094 13.69 10.58 -3.15
C PRO A 1094 12.97 9.34 -3.70
N ASP A 1095 12.02 8.83 -2.92
CA ASP A 1095 11.19 7.64 -3.23
C ASP A 1095 9.97 7.95 -4.13
N GLY A 1096 9.64 9.23 -4.38
CA GLY A 1096 8.47 9.66 -5.16
C GLY A 1096 7.12 9.53 -4.43
N GLY A 1097 7.10 9.04 -3.18
CA GLY A 1097 5.86 8.86 -2.41
C GLY A 1097 5.31 10.15 -1.81
N MET A 1098 6.12 11.20 -1.74
CA MET A 1098 5.78 12.47 -1.10
C MET A 1098 6.23 13.67 -1.93
N LEU A 1099 5.60 14.82 -1.68
CA LEU A 1099 5.93 16.11 -2.29
C LEU A 1099 6.01 17.16 -1.20
N ALA A 1100 7.09 17.96 -1.17
CA ALA A 1100 7.23 19.09 -0.29
C ALA A 1100 6.94 20.38 -1.05
N SER A 1101 6.20 21.29 -0.43
CA SER A 1101 5.91 22.62 -0.97
C SER A 1101 6.08 23.68 0.08
N ILE A 1102 6.64 24.82 -0.32
CA ILE A 1102 6.84 25.97 0.55
C ILE A 1102 6.20 27.21 -0.02
N SER A 1103 5.50 27.96 0.84
CA SER A 1103 4.60 29.04 0.47
C SER A 1103 4.93 30.34 1.19
N ALA A 1104 4.43 31.44 0.63
CA ALA A 1104 4.46 32.77 1.25
C ALA A 1104 3.54 32.90 2.48
N ASP A 1105 2.83 31.83 2.89
CA ASP A 1105 2.05 31.75 4.13
C ASP A 1105 2.88 31.29 5.34
N ASP A 1106 4.20 31.29 5.20
CA ASP A 1106 5.19 30.86 6.19
C ASP A 1106 5.09 29.38 6.59
N THR A 1107 4.45 28.55 5.76
CA THR A 1107 4.35 27.10 5.99
C THR A 1107 5.02 26.27 4.89
N LEU A 1108 5.54 25.13 5.30
CA LEU A 1108 5.96 24.05 4.43
C LEU A 1108 5.01 22.87 4.61
N TYR A 1109 4.41 22.41 3.52
CA TYR A 1109 3.54 21.24 3.51
C TYR A 1109 4.28 20.05 2.91
N ILE A 1110 4.05 18.87 3.49
CA ILE A 1110 4.38 17.58 2.89
C ILE A 1110 3.07 16.91 2.49
N TRP A 1111 2.97 16.54 1.22
CA TRP A 1111 1.80 15.94 0.60
C TRP A 1111 2.04 14.48 0.30
N HIS A 1112 1.01 13.66 0.49
CA HIS A 1112 0.98 12.30 -0.04
C HIS A 1112 0.67 12.35 -1.54
N THR A 1113 1.51 11.75 -2.38
CA THR A 1113 1.37 11.90 -3.85
C THR A 1113 0.23 11.07 -4.43
N GLN A 1114 -0.21 10.01 -3.73
CA GLN A 1114 -1.31 9.15 -4.19
C GLN A 1114 -2.68 9.81 -4.01
N ASP A 1115 -2.88 10.58 -2.93
CA ASP A 1115 -4.21 11.12 -2.57
C ASP A 1115 -4.25 12.67 -2.54
N GLY A 1116 -3.10 13.35 -2.65
CA GLY A 1116 -2.99 14.81 -2.62
C GLY A 1116 -3.27 15.46 -1.25
N ARG A 1117 -3.44 14.68 -0.18
CA ARG A 1117 -3.69 15.20 1.17
C ARG A 1117 -2.41 15.65 1.88
N PRO A 1118 -2.49 16.65 2.77
CA PRO A 1118 -1.36 17.05 3.60
C PRO A 1118 -1.10 15.98 4.68
N ILE A 1119 0.14 15.50 4.78
CA ILE A 1119 0.57 14.50 5.76
C ILE A 1119 1.61 15.04 6.77
N GLY A 1120 2.12 16.24 6.53
CA GLY A 1120 2.94 16.98 7.49
C GLY A 1120 2.91 18.47 7.18
N VAL A 1121 2.89 19.31 8.22
CA VAL A 1121 2.94 20.77 8.05
C VAL A 1121 3.92 21.36 9.05
N LEU A 1122 4.96 21.98 8.53
CA LEU A 1122 5.99 22.68 9.28
C LEU A 1122 5.74 24.17 9.23
N GLU A 1123 5.94 24.84 10.36
CA GLU A 1123 6.01 26.30 10.40
C GLU A 1123 7.43 26.72 10.14
N THR A 1124 7.60 27.71 9.27
CA THR A 1124 8.90 28.19 8.86
C THR A 1124 9.01 29.67 9.23
N PRO A 1125 10.17 30.16 9.70
CA PRO A 1125 10.38 31.57 9.92
C PRO A 1125 10.18 32.30 8.58
N GLY A 1126 9.28 33.27 8.55
CA GLY A 1126 8.91 33.94 7.32
C GLY A 1126 10.10 34.58 6.59
N GLY A 1127 9.96 34.74 5.28
CA GLY A 1127 11.02 35.29 4.42
C GLY A 1127 10.96 34.77 2.99
N ILE A 1128 11.79 35.35 2.12
CA ILE A 1128 11.80 34.95 0.71
C ILE A 1128 12.65 33.69 0.56
N VAL A 1129 12.00 32.58 0.25
CA VAL A 1129 12.65 31.30 -0.03
C VAL A 1129 13.28 31.34 -1.42
N ARG A 1130 14.51 30.82 -1.54
CA ARG A 1130 15.29 30.77 -2.79
C ARG A 1130 15.48 29.37 -3.33
N SER A 1131 15.53 28.37 -2.45
CA SER A 1131 15.70 26.98 -2.85
C SER A 1131 15.12 26.04 -1.80
N LEU A 1132 14.51 24.97 -2.29
CA LEU A 1132 14.01 23.82 -1.57
C LEU A 1132 14.69 22.58 -2.15
N SER A 1133 15.34 21.79 -1.30
CA SER A 1133 16.04 20.57 -1.71
C SER A 1133 15.70 19.41 -0.77
N TRP A 1134 15.57 18.19 -1.29
CA TRP A 1134 15.13 17.03 -0.53
C TRP A 1134 15.93 15.79 -0.92
N GLN A 1135 16.68 15.26 0.03
CA GLN A 1135 17.28 13.92 0.01
C GLN A 1135 16.85 13.13 1.26
N ASP A 1136 17.80 12.70 2.10
CA ASP A 1136 17.52 12.21 3.46
C ASP A 1136 17.15 13.37 4.40
N THR A 1137 17.61 14.57 4.05
CA THR A 1137 17.35 15.82 4.76
C THR A 1137 16.57 16.75 3.84
N LEU A 1138 15.54 17.40 4.36
CA LEU A 1138 14.81 18.48 3.69
C LEU A 1138 15.48 19.80 4.03
N VAL A 1139 15.89 20.56 3.02
CA VAL A 1139 16.66 21.81 3.16
C VAL A 1139 15.92 22.98 2.51
N VAL A 1140 15.67 24.03 3.29
CA VAL A 1140 15.10 25.29 2.84
C VAL A 1140 16.15 26.38 2.96
N THR A 1141 16.38 27.13 1.88
CA THR A 1141 17.33 28.25 1.84
C THR A 1141 16.63 29.56 1.59
N TYR A 1142 16.89 30.55 2.43
CA TYR A 1142 16.31 31.89 2.36
C TYR A 1142 17.21 32.91 1.65
N ASN A 1143 16.63 34.03 1.23
CA ASN A 1143 17.33 35.12 0.55
C ASN A 1143 18.43 35.79 1.42
N ASP A 1144 18.34 35.69 2.73
CA ASP A 1144 19.28 36.25 3.69
C ASP A 1144 20.42 35.29 4.05
N GLY A 1145 20.40 34.07 3.50
CA GLY A 1145 21.39 33.02 3.72
C GLY A 1145 21.07 32.06 4.86
N ARG A 1146 19.92 32.20 5.55
CA ARG A 1146 19.46 31.15 6.48
C ARG A 1146 19.20 29.85 5.72
N ILE A 1147 19.63 28.75 6.32
CA ILE A 1147 19.34 27.39 5.88
C ILE A 1147 18.63 26.70 7.04
N LEU A 1148 17.46 26.15 6.77
CA LEU A 1148 16.78 25.24 7.67
C LEU A 1148 16.89 23.84 7.10
N SER A 1149 17.32 22.91 7.92
CA SER A 1149 17.43 21.51 7.53
C SER A 1149 16.71 20.64 8.55
N TRP A 1150 15.86 19.73 8.07
CA TRP A 1150 15.18 18.72 8.87
C TRP A 1150 15.58 17.33 8.38
N ASP A 1151 16.00 16.47 9.29
CA ASP A 1151 16.23 15.06 8.97
C ASP A 1151 14.84 14.42 8.82
N VAL A 1152 14.45 14.03 7.61
CA VAL A 1152 13.11 13.50 7.34
C VAL A 1152 13.14 12.00 7.57
N CYS A 1153 12.23 11.49 8.39
CA CYS A 1153 12.09 10.06 8.59
C CYS A 1153 11.59 9.38 7.30
N GLY A 1154 12.46 8.70 6.55
CA GLY A 1154 12.04 7.52 5.78
C GLY A 1154 11.75 6.35 6.73
N ASP A 1155 11.22 5.23 6.21
CA ASP A 1155 10.87 3.98 6.92
C ASP A 1155 11.97 3.38 7.87
N HIS A 1156 13.12 4.03 8.01
CA HIS A 1156 14.31 3.55 8.73
C HIS A 1156 14.86 4.50 9.81
N ALA A 1157 14.28 5.68 10.04
CA ALA A 1157 14.72 6.54 11.14
C ALA A 1157 13.98 6.17 12.44
N LYS A 1158 14.69 5.52 13.37
CA LYS A 1158 14.21 5.39 14.76
C LYS A 1158 13.98 6.80 15.31
N PRO A 1159 12.82 7.09 15.94
CA PRO A 1159 12.63 8.35 16.65
C PRO A 1159 13.79 8.53 17.64
N SER A 1160 14.34 9.74 17.69
CA SER A 1160 15.37 10.10 18.65
C SER A 1160 14.90 9.74 20.07
N VAL A 1161 15.76 9.06 20.81
CA VAL A 1161 15.49 8.50 22.16
C VAL A 1161 15.24 9.60 23.22
N GLU A 1162 15.30 10.88 22.85
CA GLU A 1162 15.11 12.03 23.75
C GLU A 1162 13.73 12.71 23.63
N ASP A 1163 12.79 12.16 22.87
CA ASP A 1163 11.45 12.72 22.74
C ASP A 1163 10.64 12.49 24.03
N LEU A 1164 10.40 13.57 24.79
CA LEU A 1164 9.48 13.65 25.92
C LEU A 1164 8.24 12.76 25.70
N GLU A 1165 7.93 11.87 26.64
CA GLU A 1165 6.66 11.13 26.60
C GLU A 1165 5.52 12.16 26.52
N PRO A 1166 4.73 12.14 25.44
CA PRO A 1166 3.66 13.11 25.29
C PRO A 1166 2.59 12.87 26.34
N ARG A 1167 1.83 13.93 26.64
CA ARG A 1167 0.73 13.85 27.60
C ARG A 1167 -0.22 12.70 27.25
N ALA A 1168 -0.62 11.91 28.25
CA ALA A 1168 -1.67 10.91 28.06
C ALA A 1168 -3.00 11.58 27.65
N LEU A 1169 -3.71 10.96 26.70
CA LEU A 1169 -5.06 11.38 26.31
C LEU A 1169 -6.07 10.98 27.38
N THR A 1170 -6.97 11.90 27.72
CA THR A 1170 -8.10 11.62 28.63
C THR A 1170 -9.13 10.69 27.98
N ALA A 1171 -9.99 10.06 28.78
CA ALA A 1171 -11.05 9.19 28.26
C ALA A 1171 -12.00 9.92 27.30
N GLU A 1172 -12.37 11.18 27.62
CA GLU A 1172 -13.21 12.02 26.77
C GLU A 1172 -12.53 12.38 25.44
N GLU A 1173 -11.22 12.65 25.45
CA GLU A 1173 -10.44 12.90 24.24
C GLU A 1173 -10.35 11.65 23.37
N ARG A 1174 -10.09 10.47 23.98
CA ARG A 1174 -10.06 9.19 23.27
C ARG A 1174 -11.41 8.90 22.60
N GLU A 1175 -12.52 9.11 23.31
CA GLU A 1175 -13.87 8.94 22.74
C GLU A 1175 -14.14 9.94 21.60
N ARG A 1176 -13.81 11.23 21.80
CA ARG A 1176 -14.03 12.29 20.80
C ARG A 1176 -13.32 12.02 19.48
N TYR A 1177 -12.09 11.52 19.53
CA TYR A 1177 -11.28 11.24 18.34
C TYR A 1177 -11.37 9.77 17.88
N GLY A 1178 -12.29 9.00 18.46
CA GLY A 1178 -12.60 7.63 18.06
C GLY A 1178 -11.45 6.65 18.30
N LEU A 1179 -10.63 6.86 19.33
CA LEU A 1179 -9.58 5.94 19.78
C LEU A 1179 -10.17 4.91 20.77
N PRO A 1180 -9.59 3.68 20.86
CA PRO A 1180 -10.04 2.70 21.85
C PRO A 1180 -9.88 3.27 23.27
N SER A 1181 -10.80 2.93 24.19
CA SER A 1181 -10.67 3.29 25.60
C SER A 1181 -9.36 2.74 26.16
N ALA A 1182 -8.66 3.54 26.97
CA ALA A 1182 -7.40 3.12 27.58
C ALA A 1182 -7.60 1.78 28.29
N PRO A 1183 -6.63 0.85 28.23
CA PRO A 1183 -6.65 -0.28 29.16
C PRO A 1183 -6.71 0.31 30.57
N ASN A 1184 -7.71 -0.09 31.36
CA ASN A 1184 -7.75 0.27 32.76
C ASN A 1184 -6.47 -0.28 33.40
N ASP A 1185 -5.57 0.61 33.82
CA ASP A 1185 -4.45 0.29 34.71
C ASP A 1185 -4.95 -0.26 36.06
#